data_AF-A0A0L0HDR8-F1
#
_entry.id   AF-A0A0L0HDR8-F1
#
_cell.length_a   1.000
_cell.length_b   1.000
_cell.length_c   1.000
_cell.angle_alpha   90.00
_cell.angle_beta   90.00
_cell.angle_gamma   90.00
#
_symmetry.space_group_name_H-M   'P 1'
#
loop_
_entity.id
_entity.type
_entity.pdbx_description
1 polymer ?
#
loop_
_entity_poly.entity_id
_entity_poly.type
_entity_poly.pdbx_seq_one_letter_code
_entity_poly.pdbx_strand_id
1 'polypeptide(L)'
;MPPWRGILGWAVWPILIGWVNGQSTTVNVLMKPLFYDSTADELNQLISLKNQFFQSTGIDIRFDLQPPQTADPADYYAFVHPLLSKSDSTYDIIALDVSWLEEWPGAFFNLFTWGPETGQAQIGQAVSDRVSEQYAGIVNSDAVKGNLVALPMWTDYGVIYARTDLLAKYNVTMPTSLDDMAAACETIYPAELASHRSLLCFVAGFQGLDIVELFSELFMTVSPSGGDLLKFGHQVAINNPQNQGVLNELLEWISKGYISQKTLAFTGTKALQTWLTGDAIFYRGSTSAAKRTSEAFAGKGWTYKVISGNSPGAANPFASVRGGYHLAMPRAGGHQNDTQVIQALLFLTGSVVQQARAATFGAPPTLKTLYNDSAVCASVRCDVIPSLVPFNLPSSAAAPVWIEVALTMSKYFAGILAGTYAVSAGLDAATTAIMNIFNKTSDTGLGTTAIILISVFMSLAAVGLLAGTGVIVWKRKTRRKQKEAKASSEKAVAVDEESPPTNGQALPPLAEIPEATRLHVSVRPARRPESGDVAVGNQKIPADGVSSAERGSYDLGEYRVYDKGKPRSRTSSTEGQLTQKFTVIHPYKPVMGDEMEIKPGDVVSVRLAYDDGYAFGQIEGSGGKAGVFPLACLLPVGLEVGLPSRLESGAMNMAVMQHAPEKVDSLEMLLLSGRITEQTYLALRREQEEELRTQRQITALRERLRDSSLEQEERKKLQRRLDELELGI
;
A
#
# COMPACT_ATOMS: atom_id res chain seq x y z
N MET A 1 -24.87 22.86 42.23
CA MET A 1 -25.51 21.85 41.38
C MET A 1 -25.78 22.43 40.00
N PRO A 2 -25.06 22.01 38.95
CA PRO A 2 -25.54 22.00 37.57
C PRO A 2 -26.05 20.60 37.17
N PRO A 3 -26.77 20.44 36.04
CA PRO A 3 -27.51 19.21 35.74
C PRO A 3 -26.66 18.10 35.09
N TRP A 4 -26.78 16.88 35.61
CA TRP A 4 -26.31 15.66 34.95
C TRP A 4 -27.23 15.28 33.78
N ARG A 5 -26.77 15.47 32.54
CA ARG A 5 -27.33 14.81 31.33
C ARG A 5 -26.20 14.52 30.35
N GLY A 6 -25.96 13.24 30.05
CA GLY A 6 -24.88 12.81 29.12
C GLY A 6 -24.59 11.31 29.07
N ILE A 7 -24.98 10.52 30.09
CA ILE A 7 -24.62 9.09 30.19
C ILE A 7 -25.70 8.15 29.58
N LEU A 8 -26.92 8.64 29.33
CA LEU A 8 -28.04 7.85 28.79
C LEU A 8 -28.00 7.71 27.26
N GLY A 9 -26.95 7.03 26.76
CA GLY A 9 -26.89 6.48 25.40
C GLY A 9 -26.95 4.95 25.34
N TRP A 10 -26.58 4.27 26.44
CA TRP A 10 -26.49 2.80 26.50
C TRP A 10 -27.78 2.15 27.03
N ALA A 11 -28.86 2.29 26.28
CA ALA A 11 -30.14 1.63 26.60
C ALA A 11 -30.96 1.33 25.33
N VAL A 12 -30.66 0.19 24.69
CA VAL A 12 -31.55 -0.78 24.01
C VAL A 12 -30.69 -1.66 23.09
N TRP A 13 -30.27 -2.81 23.62
CA TRP A 13 -29.75 -3.96 22.85
C TRP A 13 -30.54 -5.19 23.31
N PRO A 14 -31.62 -5.60 22.62
CA PRO A 14 -32.40 -6.77 22.97
C PRO A 14 -31.77 -8.04 22.37
N ILE A 15 -30.67 -8.53 22.95
CA ILE A 15 -30.11 -9.83 22.58
C ILE A 15 -31.04 -10.94 23.10
N LEU A 16 -31.81 -11.56 22.21
CA LEU A 16 -32.48 -12.85 22.44
C LEU A 16 -31.64 -13.99 21.84
N ILE A 17 -30.49 -14.25 22.46
CA ILE A 17 -29.74 -15.49 22.31
C ILE A 17 -29.51 -16.04 23.71
N GLY A 18 -29.82 -17.32 23.93
CA GLY A 18 -30.02 -17.88 25.27
C GLY A 18 -28.73 -18.12 26.04
N TRP A 19 -28.84 -18.12 27.38
CA TRP A 19 -27.87 -18.75 28.27
C TRP A 19 -27.81 -20.26 28.00
N VAL A 20 -26.86 -20.68 27.16
CA VAL A 20 -26.51 -22.08 26.96
C VAL A 20 -25.42 -22.46 27.97
N ASN A 21 -25.63 -23.56 28.69
CA ASN A 21 -24.60 -24.09 29.61
C ASN A 21 -23.42 -24.66 28.81
N GLY A 22 -22.33 -23.90 28.68
CA GLY A 22 -21.08 -24.37 28.07
C GLY A 22 -19.99 -23.30 28.05
N GLN A 23 -18.82 -23.66 28.58
CA GLN A 23 -17.53 -22.94 28.60
C GLN A 23 -17.48 -21.48 28.07
N SER A 24 -17.07 -20.55 28.94
CA SER A 24 -16.67 -19.19 28.55
C SER A 24 -15.51 -19.24 27.55
N THR A 25 -15.74 -18.75 26.32
CA THR A 25 -14.66 -18.59 25.34
C THR A 25 -13.76 -17.43 25.76
N THR A 26 -12.45 -17.65 25.72
CA THR A 26 -11.42 -16.66 26.08
C THR A 26 -10.65 -16.28 24.82
N VAL A 27 -10.73 -15.00 24.43
CA VAL A 27 -10.02 -14.45 23.28
C VAL A 27 -8.63 -13.99 23.72
N ASN A 28 -7.58 -14.53 23.12
CA ASN A 28 -6.18 -14.23 23.43
C ASN A 28 -5.70 -13.05 22.57
N VAL A 29 -5.25 -11.97 23.21
CA VAL A 29 -4.95 -10.70 22.54
C VAL A 29 -3.53 -10.25 22.87
N LEU A 30 -2.65 -10.32 21.87
CA LEU A 30 -1.30 -9.79 21.95
C LEU A 30 -1.32 -8.28 21.64
N MET A 31 -0.69 -7.48 22.49
CA MET A 31 -0.59 -6.04 22.32
C MET A 31 0.83 -5.55 22.64
N LYS A 32 1.29 -4.51 21.94
CA LYS A 32 2.38 -3.66 22.46
C LYS A 32 1.80 -2.78 23.58
N PRO A 33 2.51 -2.56 24.71
CA PRO A 33 2.23 -1.44 25.59
C PRO A 33 2.22 -0.13 24.79
N LEU A 34 1.31 0.81 25.10
CA LEU A 34 1.30 2.11 24.43
C LEU A 34 2.67 2.80 24.59
N PHE A 35 3.14 2.94 25.84
CA PHE A 35 4.32 3.71 26.23
C PHE A 35 5.18 2.96 27.24
N TYR A 36 6.46 3.32 27.35
CA TYR A 36 7.47 2.58 28.14
C TYR A 36 7.15 2.54 29.66
N ASP A 37 6.29 3.44 30.12
CA ASP A 37 5.83 3.57 31.51
C ASP A 37 4.34 3.22 31.72
N SER A 38 3.58 2.88 30.66
CA SER A 38 2.12 2.67 30.77
C SER A 38 1.68 1.23 31.06
N THR A 39 2.55 0.23 30.85
CA THR A 39 2.17 -1.21 30.78
C THR A 39 1.20 -1.67 31.88
N ALA A 40 1.49 -1.36 33.14
CA ALA A 40 0.72 -1.85 34.29
C ALA A 40 -0.66 -1.15 34.42
N ASP A 41 -0.69 0.18 34.30
CA ASP A 41 -1.92 0.96 34.40
C ASP A 41 -2.83 0.76 33.18
N GLU A 42 -2.23 0.57 32.01
CA GLU A 42 -2.94 0.18 30.79
C GLU A 42 -3.59 -1.20 30.93
N LEU A 43 -2.84 -2.20 31.43
CA LEU A 43 -3.40 -3.52 31.69
C LEU A 43 -4.52 -3.48 32.74
N ASN A 44 -4.36 -2.69 33.81
CA ASN A 44 -5.42 -2.49 34.82
C ASN A 44 -6.68 -1.84 34.22
N GLN A 45 -6.52 -0.85 33.35
CA GLN A 45 -7.63 -0.23 32.63
C GLN A 45 -8.32 -1.22 31.69
N LEU A 46 -7.55 -1.94 30.87
CA LEU A 46 -8.08 -2.97 29.97
C LEU A 46 -8.82 -4.09 30.72
N ILE A 47 -8.30 -4.52 31.88
CA ILE A 47 -8.97 -5.47 32.78
C ILE A 47 -10.33 -4.92 33.24
N SER A 48 -10.38 -3.67 33.71
CA SER A 48 -11.62 -3.02 34.14
C SER A 48 -12.67 -2.94 33.01
N LEU A 49 -12.24 -2.59 31.80
CA LEU A 49 -13.12 -2.49 30.63
C LEU A 49 -13.59 -3.87 30.14
N LYS A 50 -12.71 -4.88 30.03
CA LYS A 50 -13.13 -6.22 29.61
C LYS A 50 -14.11 -6.88 30.59
N ASN A 51 -14.05 -6.54 31.87
CA ASN A 51 -14.98 -7.11 32.87
C ASN A 51 -16.43 -6.63 32.61
N GLN A 52 -16.61 -5.43 32.08
CA GLN A 52 -17.92 -4.90 31.66
C GLN A 52 -18.39 -5.56 30.34
N PHE A 53 -17.46 -5.79 29.40
CA PHE A 53 -17.72 -6.54 28.17
C PHE A 53 -18.11 -8.00 28.45
N PHE A 54 -17.38 -8.70 29.33
CA PHE A 54 -17.70 -10.06 29.76
C PHE A 54 -19.08 -10.15 30.43
N GLN A 55 -19.42 -9.20 31.31
CA GLN A 55 -20.75 -9.14 31.95
C GLN A 55 -21.91 -8.94 30.97
N SER A 56 -21.66 -8.38 29.79
CA SER A 56 -22.68 -8.11 28.76
C SER A 56 -22.71 -9.11 27.61
N THR A 57 -21.63 -9.87 27.40
CA THR A 57 -21.48 -10.79 26.24
C THR A 57 -21.15 -12.24 26.61
N GLY A 58 -20.61 -12.50 27.80
CA GLY A 58 -20.06 -13.80 28.20
C GLY A 58 -18.68 -14.14 27.59
N ILE A 59 -18.09 -13.23 26.81
CA ILE A 59 -16.80 -13.41 26.12
C ILE A 59 -15.70 -12.83 27.02
N ASP A 60 -14.72 -13.65 27.43
CA ASP A 60 -13.56 -13.15 28.17
C ASP A 60 -12.40 -12.81 27.23
N ILE A 61 -11.53 -11.90 27.67
CA ILE A 61 -10.34 -11.47 26.92
C ILE A 61 -9.09 -11.67 27.78
N ARG A 62 -8.10 -12.41 27.28
CA ARG A 62 -6.76 -12.53 27.89
C ARG A 62 -5.80 -11.60 27.14
N PHE A 63 -5.54 -10.44 27.74
CA PHE A 63 -4.50 -9.52 27.28
C PHE A 63 -3.10 -10.06 27.59
N ASP A 64 -2.19 -9.85 26.64
CA ASP A 64 -0.76 -10.12 26.79
C ASP A 64 -0.02 -8.89 26.25
N LEU A 65 0.49 -8.05 27.16
CA LEU A 65 1.18 -6.81 26.82
C LEU A 65 2.69 -7.07 26.79
N GLN A 66 3.25 -7.14 25.59
CA GLN A 66 4.63 -7.58 25.35
C GLN A 66 5.45 -6.56 24.53
N PRO A 67 6.76 -6.47 24.77
CA PRO A 67 7.46 -6.94 25.97
C PRO A 67 7.19 -5.93 27.11
N PRO A 68 6.85 -6.37 28.34
CA PRO A 68 6.27 -5.46 29.36
C PRO A 68 7.20 -4.35 29.87
N GLN A 69 8.49 -4.41 29.55
CA GLN A 69 9.55 -3.49 30.01
C GLN A 69 9.89 -2.38 29.00
N THR A 70 9.27 -2.40 27.82
CA THR A 70 9.62 -1.53 26.68
C THR A 70 8.36 -1.23 25.86
N ALA A 71 8.40 -0.15 25.10
CA ALA A 71 7.38 0.18 24.10
C ALA A 71 7.99 0.44 22.73
N ASP A 72 9.26 0.05 22.52
CA ASP A 72 9.98 0.20 21.27
C ASP A 72 9.36 -0.69 20.18
N PRO A 73 9.08 -0.17 18.96
CA PRO A 73 8.57 -0.98 17.86
C PRO A 73 9.49 -2.15 17.47
N ALA A 74 10.82 -2.01 17.58
CA ALA A 74 11.76 -3.07 17.19
C ALA A 74 11.74 -4.24 18.19
N ASP A 75 11.65 -3.95 19.49
CA ASP A 75 11.51 -4.97 20.54
C ASP A 75 10.20 -5.76 20.39
N TYR A 76 9.11 -5.08 20.01
CA TYR A 76 7.82 -5.73 19.76
C TYR A 76 7.77 -6.50 18.44
N TYR A 77 8.41 -6.00 17.37
CA TYR A 77 8.56 -6.74 16.12
C TYR A 77 9.32 -8.06 16.35
N ALA A 78 10.36 -8.06 17.20
CA ALA A 78 11.09 -9.27 17.57
C ALA A 78 10.22 -10.31 18.32
N PHE A 79 9.10 -9.91 18.94
CA PHE A 79 8.11 -10.81 19.53
C PHE A 79 7.06 -11.28 18.49
N VAL A 80 6.54 -10.36 17.66
CA VAL A 80 5.51 -10.63 16.65
C VAL A 80 6.04 -11.50 15.50
N HIS A 81 7.22 -11.20 14.97
CA HIS A 81 7.80 -11.88 13.81
C HIS A 81 7.89 -13.40 13.97
N PRO A 82 8.47 -13.98 15.06
CA PRO A 82 8.57 -15.43 15.19
C PRO A 82 7.23 -16.14 15.39
N LEU A 83 6.15 -15.42 15.75
CA LEU A 83 4.79 -15.98 15.81
C LEU A 83 4.20 -16.10 14.40
N LEU A 84 4.16 -14.99 13.66
CA LEU A 84 3.56 -14.95 12.33
C LEU A 84 4.36 -15.75 11.30
N SER A 85 5.69 -15.67 11.32
CA SER A 85 6.57 -16.45 10.42
C SER A 85 6.54 -17.97 10.69
N LYS A 86 5.89 -18.43 11.78
CA LYS A 86 5.68 -19.86 12.08
C LYS A 86 4.22 -20.31 11.99
N SER A 87 3.29 -19.39 11.72
CA SER A 87 1.85 -19.63 11.90
C SER A 87 1.51 -20.15 13.32
N ASP A 88 1.98 -19.43 14.34
CA ASP A 88 1.69 -19.73 15.74
C ASP A 88 0.20 -19.42 16.07
N SER A 89 -0.41 -20.28 16.89
CA SER A 89 -1.84 -20.24 17.21
C SER A 89 -2.19 -19.64 18.58
N THR A 90 -1.19 -19.14 19.32
CA THR A 90 -1.33 -18.66 20.71
C THR A 90 -2.25 -17.43 20.87
N TYR A 91 -2.45 -16.65 19.80
CA TYR A 91 -3.21 -15.40 19.83
C TYR A 91 -4.28 -15.35 18.74
N ASP A 92 -5.47 -14.92 19.13
CA ASP A 92 -6.65 -14.80 18.27
C ASP A 92 -6.74 -13.38 17.67
N ILE A 93 -6.18 -12.38 18.37
CA ILE A 93 -5.97 -11.02 17.88
C ILE A 93 -4.52 -10.61 18.17
N ILE A 94 -3.87 -9.96 17.22
CA ILE A 94 -2.53 -9.37 17.38
C ILE A 94 -2.58 -7.88 17.00
N ALA A 95 -2.03 -7.02 17.86
CA ALA A 95 -1.75 -5.64 17.49
C ALA A 95 -0.52 -5.56 16.59
N LEU A 96 -0.62 -4.80 15.50
CA LEU A 96 0.44 -4.60 14.54
C LEU A 96 0.64 -3.11 14.32
N ASP A 97 1.88 -2.69 14.14
CA ASP A 97 2.17 -1.36 13.64
C ASP A 97 1.52 -1.20 12.25
N VAL A 98 0.98 -0.02 11.98
CA VAL A 98 0.32 0.30 10.71
C VAL A 98 1.19 0.01 9.47
N SER A 99 2.52 0.03 9.61
CA SER A 99 3.45 -0.26 8.52
C SER A 99 3.77 -1.76 8.32
N TRP A 100 3.36 -2.66 9.21
CA TRP A 100 3.76 -4.09 9.19
C TRP A 100 2.75 -5.03 8.51
N LEU A 101 1.54 -4.58 8.20
CA LEU A 101 0.44 -5.45 7.75
C LEU A 101 0.76 -6.21 6.45
N GLU A 102 1.60 -5.64 5.58
CA GLU A 102 2.05 -6.27 4.33
C GLU A 102 3.34 -7.11 4.44
N GLU A 103 3.99 -7.16 5.61
CA GLU A 103 5.13 -8.06 5.87
C GLU A 103 4.68 -9.54 5.87
N TRP A 104 3.41 -9.82 6.21
CA TRP A 104 2.82 -11.16 6.21
C TRP A 104 1.56 -11.22 5.33
N PRO A 105 1.68 -11.07 4.00
CA PRO A 105 0.55 -10.88 3.11
C PRO A 105 -0.31 -12.14 3.02
N GLY A 106 -1.48 -12.09 3.66
CA GLY A 106 -2.43 -13.21 3.75
C GLY A 106 -2.37 -14.02 5.06
N ALA A 107 -1.54 -13.64 6.03
CA ALA A 107 -1.55 -14.24 7.37
C ALA A 107 -2.81 -13.89 8.19
N PHE A 108 -3.57 -12.88 7.77
CA PHE A 108 -4.75 -12.36 8.48
C PHE A 108 -6.05 -12.64 7.73
N PHE A 109 -7.16 -12.73 8.46
CA PHE A 109 -8.50 -12.83 7.86
C PHE A 109 -8.89 -11.51 7.17
N ASN A 110 -9.68 -11.62 6.10
CA ASN A 110 -10.43 -10.48 5.57
C ASN A 110 -11.65 -10.24 6.48
N LEU A 111 -11.73 -9.10 7.16
CA LEU A 111 -12.80 -8.80 8.11
C LEU A 111 -14.17 -8.63 7.42
N PHE A 112 -14.20 -8.34 6.12
CA PHE A 112 -15.42 -8.39 5.29
C PHE A 112 -15.87 -9.80 4.89
N THR A 113 -15.20 -10.87 5.34
CA THR A 113 -15.65 -12.26 5.09
C THR A 113 -16.98 -12.55 5.79
N TRP A 114 -17.20 -11.99 6.99
CA TRP A 114 -18.36 -12.27 7.83
C TRP A 114 -19.59 -11.42 7.45
N GLY A 115 -19.97 -11.50 6.16
CA GLY A 115 -21.13 -10.82 5.59
C GLY A 115 -22.40 -11.67 5.53
N PRO A 116 -23.48 -11.17 4.89
CA PRO A 116 -24.76 -11.88 4.76
C PRO A 116 -24.64 -13.29 4.14
N GLU A 117 -23.70 -13.47 3.20
CA GLU A 117 -23.43 -14.76 2.53
C GLU A 117 -22.96 -15.86 3.50
N THR A 118 -22.38 -15.49 4.63
CA THR A 118 -21.97 -16.42 5.71
C THR A 118 -23.02 -16.58 6.81
N GLY A 119 -24.20 -15.94 6.66
CA GLY A 119 -25.20 -15.82 7.71
C GLY A 119 -24.86 -14.80 8.80
N GLN A 120 -23.69 -14.14 8.74
CA GLN A 120 -23.19 -13.23 9.77
C GLN A 120 -23.45 -11.74 9.49
N ALA A 121 -24.54 -11.41 8.78
CA ALA A 121 -24.87 -10.06 8.31
C ALA A 121 -24.70 -8.94 9.36
N GLN A 122 -25.06 -9.19 10.62
CA GLN A 122 -24.94 -8.22 11.72
C GLN A 122 -23.48 -7.88 12.07
N ILE A 123 -22.56 -8.85 11.89
CA ILE A 123 -21.14 -8.69 12.21
C ILE A 123 -20.44 -7.93 11.08
N GLY A 124 -20.72 -8.28 9.81
CA GLY A 124 -20.26 -7.53 8.64
C GLY A 124 -20.78 -6.08 8.64
N GLN A 125 -22.01 -5.85 9.08
CA GLN A 125 -22.52 -4.49 9.30
C GLN A 125 -21.73 -3.77 10.39
N ALA A 126 -21.51 -4.37 11.57
CA ALA A 126 -20.75 -3.75 12.66
C ALA A 126 -19.27 -3.46 12.30
N VAL A 127 -18.64 -4.28 11.44
CA VAL A 127 -17.32 -4.00 10.85
C VAL A 127 -17.40 -2.81 9.89
N SER A 128 -18.42 -2.74 9.04
CA SER A 128 -18.64 -1.63 8.09
C SER A 128 -18.93 -0.31 8.81
N ASP A 129 -19.73 -0.36 9.88
CA ASP A 129 -20.05 0.77 10.75
C ASP A 129 -18.75 1.28 11.40
N ARG A 130 -17.97 0.39 12.04
CA ARG A 130 -16.66 0.72 12.63
C ARG A 130 -15.71 1.34 11.62
N VAL A 131 -15.65 0.85 10.38
CA VAL A 131 -14.86 1.48 9.30
C VAL A 131 -15.31 2.92 9.05
N SER A 132 -16.62 3.18 9.00
CA SER A 132 -17.17 4.52 8.76
C SER A 132 -16.94 5.54 9.90
N GLU A 133 -16.71 5.06 11.13
CA GLU A 133 -16.37 5.91 12.29
C GLU A 133 -14.94 6.49 12.22
N GLN A 134 -14.07 5.97 11.35
CA GLN A 134 -12.65 6.35 11.24
C GLN A 134 -12.41 7.38 10.11
N TYR A 135 -11.22 7.98 10.09
CA TYR A 135 -10.70 8.70 8.92
C TYR A 135 -10.25 7.74 7.80
N ALA A 136 -10.60 8.05 6.55
CA ALA A 136 -10.30 7.19 5.40
C ALA A 136 -8.80 6.88 5.27
N GLY A 137 -7.93 7.90 5.41
CA GLY A 137 -6.48 7.73 5.36
C GLY A 137 -5.86 6.86 6.48
N ILE A 138 -6.61 6.54 7.55
CA ILE A 138 -6.19 5.55 8.55
C ILE A 138 -6.54 4.14 8.07
N VAL A 139 -7.81 3.90 7.72
CA VAL A 139 -8.34 2.58 7.31
C VAL A 139 -7.76 2.11 5.97
N ASN A 140 -7.38 3.02 5.07
CA ASN A 140 -6.67 2.65 3.84
C ASN A 140 -5.40 1.82 4.11
N SER A 141 -4.77 1.98 5.29
CA SER A 141 -3.60 1.20 5.71
C SER A 141 -3.94 -0.24 6.14
N ASP A 142 -5.21 -0.50 6.50
CA ASP A 142 -5.71 -1.83 6.84
C ASP A 142 -6.16 -2.64 5.61
N ALA A 143 -6.10 -2.05 4.41
CA ALA A 143 -6.53 -2.67 3.16
C ALA A 143 -5.34 -3.32 2.43
N VAL A 144 -5.17 -4.64 2.61
CA VAL A 144 -4.07 -5.42 2.00
C VAL A 144 -4.63 -6.36 0.93
N LYS A 145 -4.24 -6.14 -0.34
CA LYS A 145 -4.66 -6.94 -1.51
C LYS A 145 -6.18 -7.05 -1.63
N GLY A 146 -6.85 -5.92 -1.42
CA GLY A 146 -8.31 -5.75 -1.50
C GLY A 146 -9.08 -6.28 -0.29
N ASN A 147 -8.38 -6.65 0.79
CA ASN A 147 -8.95 -7.21 2.01
C ASN A 147 -8.71 -6.27 3.18
N LEU A 148 -9.75 -5.97 3.95
CA LEU A 148 -9.57 -5.31 5.24
C LEU A 148 -9.01 -6.35 6.22
N VAL A 149 -7.74 -6.26 6.60
CA VAL A 149 -7.06 -7.28 7.43
C VAL A 149 -6.96 -6.92 8.91
N ALA A 150 -7.22 -5.66 9.25
CA ALA A 150 -7.17 -5.13 10.61
C ALA A 150 -8.23 -4.03 10.80
N LEU A 151 -8.35 -3.53 12.03
CA LEU A 151 -9.12 -2.33 12.36
C LEU A 151 -8.30 -1.36 13.24
N PRO A 152 -8.44 -0.03 13.08
CA PRO A 152 -7.64 0.92 13.85
C PRO A 152 -8.01 0.96 15.34
N MET A 153 -7.00 0.97 16.20
CA MET A 153 -7.16 1.01 17.67
C MET A 153 -6.61 2.30 18.29
N TRP A 154 -5.47 2.80 17.80
CA TRP A 154 -4.95 4.14 18.06
C TRP A 154 -3.99 4.54 16.94
N THR A 155 -3.80 5.84 16.75
CA THR A 155 -2.83 6.40 15.79
C THR A 155 -1.91 7.37 16.52
N ASP A 156 -0.75 7.66 15.95
CA ASP A 156 0.13 8.72 16.42
C ASP A 156 0.78 9.39 15.21
N TYR A 157 1.11 10.67 15.32
CA TYR A 157 1.66 11.45 14.22
C TYR A 157 2.99 12.08 14.63
N GLY A 158 4.01 11.96 13.78
CA GLY A 158 5.28 12.63 14.02
C GLY A 158 5.17 14.15 13.85
N VAL A 159 5.71 14.89 14.82
CA VAL A 159 5.54 16.34 14.95
C VAL A 159 6.72 16.99 15.68
N ILE A 160 6.92 18.30 15.50
CA ILE A 160 7.96 19.07 16.18
C ILE A 160 7.36 19.90 17.32
N TYR A 161 7.82 19.66 18.55
CA TYR A 161 7.53 20.47 19.72
C TYR A 161 8.54 21.62 19.83
N ALA A 162 8.08 22.82 20.23
CA ALA A 162 8.89 24.03 20.36
C ALA A 162 8.63 24.76 21.70
N ARG A 163 9.70 25.18 22.37
CA ARG A 163 9.66 25.97 23.63
C ARG A 163 9.23 27.41 23.38
N THR A 164 7.94 27.70 23.51
CA THR A 164 7.38 29.04 23.28
C THR A 164 7.77 30.06 24.33
N ASP A 165 8.15 29.63 25.55
CA ASP A 165 8.72 30.55 26.55
C ASP A 165 10.12 31.06 26.14
N LEU A 166 10.92 30.21 25.49
CA LEU A 166 12.22 30.59 24.94
C LEU A 166 12.07 31.47 23.69
N LEU A 167 11.19 31.08 22.75
CA LEU A 167 10.89 31.90 21.57
C LEU A 167 10.43 33.31 21.98
N ALA A 168 9.50 33.42 22.94
CA ALA A 168 9.03 34.71 23.45
C ALA A 168 10.14 35.52 24.17
N LYS A 169 10.98 34.87 24.99
CA LYS A 169 12.09 35.53 25.72
C LYS A 169 13.08 36.23 24.79
N TYR A 170 13.29 35.71 23.57
CA TYR A 170 14.22 36.26 22.58
C TYR A 170 13.52 36.97 21.40
N ASN A 171 12.20 37.21 21.48
CA ASN A 171 11.38 37.80 20.41
C ASN A 171 11.44 37.05 19.07
N VAL A 172 11.65 35.73 19.10
CA VAL A 172 11.69 34.86 17.92
C VAL A 172 10.27 34.42 17.58
N THR A 173 9.88 34.50 16.31
CA THR A 173 8.60 34.01 15.80
C THR A 173 8.52 32.48 15.83
N MET A 174 7.31 31.92 15.78
CA MET A 174 7.14 30.46 15.66
C MET A 174 7.74 29.98 14.32
N PRO A 175 8.69 29.03 14.32
CA PRO A 175 9.28 28.53 13.09
C PRO A 175 8.25 27.79 12.21
N THR A 176 8.40 27.93 10.89
CA THR A 176 7.58 27.23 9.87
C THR A 176 8.40 26.35 8.93
N SER A 177 9.72 26.44 9.00
CA SER A 177 10.69 25.71 8.17
C SER A 177 11.92 25.29 9.00
N LEU A 178 12.81 24.47 8.42
CA LEU A 178 14.10 24.17 9.04
C LEU A 178 15.00 25.42 9.12
N ASP A 179 15.05 26.27 8.09
CA ASP A 179 15.75 27.57 8.11
C ASP A 179 15.32 28.44 9.31
N ASP A 180 14.00 28.55 9.56
CA ASP A 180 13.48 29.30 10.72
C ASP A 180 13.95 28.69 12.05
N MET A 181 13.99 27.36 12.15
CA MET A 181 14.47 26.66 13.34
C MET A 181 15.98 26.86 13.54
N ALA A 182 16.77 26.88 12.46
CA ALA A 182 18.20 27.16 12.51
C ALA A 182 18.49 28.60 12.95
N ALA A 183 17.73 29.59 12.46
CA ALA A 183 17.81 30.98 12.92
C ALA A 183 17.38 31.15 14.40
N ALA A 184 16.37 30.39 14.83
CA ALA A 184 15.96 30.32 16.23
C ALA A 184 17.06 29.68 17.11
N CYS A 185 17.73 28.62 16.63
CA CYS A 185 18.91 28.06 17.29
C CYS A 185 20.01 29.10 17.44
N GLU A 186 20.40 29.79 16.35
CA GLU A 186 21.47 30.79 16.35
C GLU A 186 21.24 31.90 17.40
N THR A 187 19.98 32.32 17.55
CA THR A 187 19.57 33.37 18.49
C THR A 187 19.53 32.89 19.94
N ILE A 188 18.88 31.75 20.21
CA ILE A 188 18.50 31.32 21.57
C ILE A 188 19.60 30.46 22.21
N TYR A 189 20.16 29.51 21.47
CA TYR A 189 20.99 28.44 22.03
C TYR A 189 22.30 28.96 22.66
N PRO A 190 23.09 29.86 22.04
CA PRO A 190 24.29 30.39 22.66
C PRO A 190 24.01 31.22 23.93
N ALA A 191 22.87 31.91 23.97
CA ALA A 191 22.49 32.77 25.07
C ALA A 191 22.03 31.96 26.30
N GLU A 192 21.23 30.91 26.10
CA GLU A 192 20.77 30.07 27.22
C GLU A 192 21.85 29.11 27.75
N LEU A 193 22.75 28.62 26.88
CA LEU A 193 23.88 27.75 27.27
C LEU A 193 24.77 28.32 28.38
N ALA A 194 24.78 29.64 28.58
CA ALA A 194 25.47 30.27 29.69
C ALA A 194 24.93 29.83 31.06
N SER A 195 23.60 29.62 31.15
CA SER A 195 22.87 29.27 32.38
C SER A 195 22.40 27.81 32.42
N HIS A 196 22.01 27.22 31.29
CA HIS A 196 21.55 25.84 31.18
C HIS A 196 22.52 25.00 30.35
N ARG A 197 23.53 24.42 31.02
CA ARG A 197 24.69 23.76 30.38
C ARG A 197 24.40 22.43 29.68
N SER A 198 23.25 21.82 29.92
CA SER A 198 22.83 20.57 29.29
C SER A 198 21.88 20.75 28.11
N LEU A 199 21.37 21.98 27.90
CA LEU A 199 20.50 22.36 26.80
C LEU A 199 21.06 21.92 25.44
N LEU A 200 20.14 21.61 24.54
CA LEU A 200 20.34 21.28 23.13
C LEU A 200 19.39 22.16 22.29
N CYS A 201 19.74 22.50 21.05
CA CYS A 201 18.75 23.16 20.21
C CYS A 201 17.69 22.17 19.74
N PHE A 202 18.11 21.08 19.07
CA PHE A 202 17.21 20.07 18.52
C PHE A 202 17.53 18.67 19.05
N VAL A 203 16.49 17.91 19.40
CA VAL A 203 16.58 16.48 19.75
C VAL A 203 15.54 15.66 18.99
N ALA A 204 15.93 14.46 18.58
CA ALA A 204 15.10 13.46 17.91
C ALA A 204 15.68 12.07 18.19
N GLY A 205 14.96 11.02 17.81
CA GLY A 205 15.56 9.69 17.65
C GLY A 205 16.39 9.64 16.37
N PHE A 206 17.65 9.22 16.48
CA PHE A 206 18.62 9.14 15.39
C PHE A 206 19.10 7.70 15.14
N GLN A 207 18.32 6.71 15.58
CA GLN A 207 18.61 5.28 15.55
C GLN A 207 17.37 4.49 15.11
N GLY A 208 17.54 3.22 14.74
CA GLY A 208 16.41 2.30 14.50
C GLY A 208 15.40 2.82 13.47
N LEU A 209 14.11 2.71 13.77
CA LEU A 209 13.05 3.23 12.90
C LEU A 209 12.83 4.75 13.07
N ASP A 210 13.20 5.36 14.22
CA ASP A 210 13.02 6.80 14.48
C ASP A 210 13.66 7.68 13.39
N ILE A 211 14.87 7.32 12.95
CA ILE A 211 15.60 8.08 11.92
C ILE A 211 15.02 7.88 10.52
N VAL A 212 14.39 6.73 10.26
CA VAL A 212 13.69 6.46 8.98
C VAL A 212 12.44 7.33 8.88
N GLU A 213 11.66 7.42 9.96
CA GLU A 213 10.53 8.33 10.06
C GLU A 213 10.97 9.79 9.88
N LEU A 214 11.92 10.26 10.70
CA LEU A 214 12.44 11.63 10.68
C LEU A 214 12.89 12.04 9.27
N PHE A 215 13.67 11.19 8.60
CA PHE A 215 14.16 11.50 7.26
C PHE A 215 13.01 11.50 6.24
N SER A 216 12.05 10.59 6.37
CA SER A 216 10.85 10.57 5.50
C SER A 216 10.03 11.85 5.62
N GLU A 217 9.84 12.38 6.84
CA GLU A 217 9.12 13.64 7.09
C GLU A 217 9.82 14.85 6.45
N LEU A 218 11.13 14.95 6.63
CA LEU A 218 11.91 16.06 6.08
C LEU A 218 12.03 15.97 4.54
N PHE A 219 12.12 14.77 3.97
CA PHE A 219 12.07 14.56 2.53
C PHE A 219 10.69 14.91 1.94
N MET A 220 9.60 14.49 2.59
CA MET A 220 8.22 14.87 2.20
C MET A 220 7.98 16.39 2.27
N THR A 221 8.69 17.09 3.17
CA THR A 221 8.62 18.56 3.29
C THR A 221 9.22 19.25 2.06
N VAL A 222 10.26 18.69 1.43
CA VAL A 222 10.89 19.25 0.20
C VAL A 222 10.38 18.62 -1.10
N SER A 223 9.77 17.43 -1.06
CA SER A 223 9.10 16.79 -2.19
C SER A 223 7.77 16.16 -1.75
N PRO A 224 6.66 16.92 -1.76
CA PRO A 224 5.34 16.44 -1.34
C PRO A 224 4.72 15.34 -2.24
N SER A 225 5.45 14.87 -3.26
CA SER A 225 4.98 13.88 -4.23
C SER A 225 5.03 12.42 -3.72
N GLY A 226 5.73 12.15 -2.61
CA GLY A 226 5.85 10.81 -2.02
C GLY A 226 6.71 9.80 -2.79
N GLY A 227 6.98 10.03 -4.08
CA GLY A 227 7.73 9.12 -4.94
C GLY A 227 9.22 9.01 -4.63
N ASP A 228 9.76 9.83 -3.73
CA ASP A 228 11.20 10.08 -3.57
C ASP A 228 11.87 9.23 -2.46
N LEU A 229 11.20 8.16 -2.04
CA LEU A 229 11.76 7.08 -1.21
C LEU A 229 11.76 5.75 -1.98
N LEU A 230 10.61 5.10 -2.06
CA LEU A 230 10.39 3.81 -2.71
C LEU A 230 9.13 3.89 -3.58
N LYS A 231 9.18 3.32 -4.79
CA LYS A 231 8.04 3.24 -5.70
C LYS A 231 7.68 1.77 -5.97
N PHE A 232 6.40 1.53 -6.29
CA PHE A 232 5.89 0.20 -6.61
C PHE A 232 6.72 -0.52 -7.68
N GLY A 233 6.86 -1.84 -7.53
CA GLY A 233 7.72 -2.64 -8.40
C GLY A 233 9.20 -2.57 -8.02
N HIS A 234 9.51 -2.43 -6.72
CA HIS A 234 10.87 -2.49 -6.17
C HIS A 234 11.83 -1.42 -6.73
N GLN A 235 11.31 -0.22 -7.03
CA GLN A 235 12.13 0.91 -7.48
C GLN A 235 12.53 1.79 -6.30
N VAL A 236 13.80 2.17 -6.22
CA VAL A 236 14.35 3.02 -5.15
C VAL A 236 14.67 4.41 -5.70
N ALA A 237 14.18 5.46 -5.04
CA ALA A 237 14.30 6.86 -5.47
C ALA A 237 14.98 7.78 -4.43
N ILE A 238 15.49 7.18 -3.34
CA ILE A 238 16.05 7.89 -2.17
C ILE A 238 17.16 8.88 -2.56
N ASN A 239 18.04 8.53 -3.51
CA ASN A 239 19.08 9.46 -3.95
C ASN A 239 18.58 10.44 -5.02
N ASN A 240 18.17 11.63 -4.58
CA ASN A 240 17.82 12.76 -5.45
C ASN A 240 18.32 14.09 -4.84
N PRO A 241 18.43 15.19 -5.63
CA PRO A 241 18.99 16.46 -5.15
C PRO A 241 18.25 17.07 -3.95
N GLN A 242 16.93 16.89 -3.84
CA GLN A 242 16.10 17.42 -2.76
C GLN A 242 16.42 16.71 -1.43
N ASN A 243 16.44 15.38 -1.43
CA ASN A 243 16.84 14.57 -0.28
C ASN A 243 18.30 14.85 0.09
N GLN A 244 19.21 15.00 -0.88
CA GLN A 244 20.58 15.42 -0.61
C GLN A 244 20.65 16.80 0.05
N GLY A 245 19.81 17.76 -0.37
CA GLY A 245 19.73 19.09 0.23
C GLY A 245 19.42 19.03 1.73
N VAL A 246 18.35 18.34 2.11
CA VAL A 246 17.95 18.11 3.51
C VAL A 246 19.09 17.50 4.34
N LEU A 247 19.79 16.50 3.81
CA LEU A 247 20.88 15.85 4.56
C LEU A 247 22.14 16.72 4.68
N ASN A 248 22.44 17.57 3.69
CA ASN A 248 23.48 18.58 3.82
C ASN A 248 23.12 19.63 4.88
N GLU A 249 21.85 20.02 4.97
CA GLU A 249 21.37 20.95 6.01
C GLU A 249 21.52 20.34 7.41
N LEU A 250 21.09 19.08 7.62
CA LEU A 250 21.29 18.38 8.89
C LEU A 250 22.78 18.25 9.28
N LEU A 251 23.67 18.05 8.31
CA LEU A 251 25.12 18.07 8.53
C LEU A 251 25.63 19.48 8.90
N GLU A 252 25.05 20.55 8.34
CA GLU A 252 25.36 21.91 8.75
C GLU A 252 24.90 22.18 10.19
N TRP A 253 23.69 21.75 10.57
CA TRP A 253 23.19 21.83 11.96
C TRP A 253 24.08 21.06 12.95
N ILE A 254 24.66 19.93 12.53
CA ILE A 254 25.67 19.18 13.30
C ILE A 254 26.96 19.99 13.42
N SER A 255 27.43 20.62 12.33
CA SER A 255 28.64 21.46 12.35
C SER A 255 28.50 22.72 13.23
N LYS A 256 27.31 23.32 13.25
CA LYS A 256 26.90 24.44 14.12
C LYS A 256 26.61 23.98 15.57
N GLY A 257 26.54 22.68 15.83
CA GLY A 257 26.27 22.10 17.14
C GLY A 257 24.81 22.23 17.63
N TYR A 258 23.89 22.59 16.73
CA TYR A 258 22.44 22.67 16.99
C TYR A 258 21.85 21.26 17.20
N ILE A 259 22.33 20.32 16.37
CA ILE A 259 22.30 18.88 16.65
C ILE A 259 23.67 18.53 17.25
N SER A 260 23.70 18.11 18.51
CA SER A 260 24.97 17.77 19.16
C SER A 260 25.38 16.35 18.80
N GLN A 261 26.64 16.10 18.45
CA GLN A 261 27.15 14.75 18.11
C GLN A 261 26.76 13.65 19.13
N LYS A 262 26.64 13.98 20.43
CA LYS A 262 26.16 13.05 21.47
C LYS A 262 24.72 12.57 21.29
N THR A 263 23.86 13.29 20.56
CA THR A 263 22.46 12.93 20.35
C THR A 263 22.26 11.96 19.18
N LEU A 264 23.26 11.75 18.31
CA LEU A 264 23.14 10.78 17.22
C LEU A 264 22.94 9.34 17.74
N ALA A 265 23.29 9.06 18.99
CA ALA A 265 23.03 7.79 19.68
C ALA A 265 21.68 7.76 20.45
N PHE A 266 20.81 8.75 20.30
CA PHE A 266 19.50 8.76 20.97
C PHE A 266 18.47 7.91 20.22
N THR A 267 17.72 7.10 20.97
CA THR A 267 16.41 6.57 20.55
C THR A 267 15.30 7.59 20.85
N GLY A 268 14.11 7.40 20.28
CA GLY A 268 12.93 8.23 20.54
C GLY A 268 12.63 8.38 22.04
N THR A 269 12.77 7.31 22.82
CA THR A 269 12.64 7.33 24.30
C THR A 269 13.66 8.27 24.95
N LYS A 270 14.92 8.29 24.49
CA LYS A 270 15.95 9.18 25.06
C LYS A 270 15.76 10.63 24.64
N ALA A 271 15.30 10.88 23.41
CA ALA A 271 14.90 12.20 22.95
C ALA A 271 13.73 12.74 23.76
N LEU A 272 12.67 11.95 23.96
CA LEU A 272 11.51 12.30 24.79
C LEU A 272 11.93 12.66 26.22
N GLN A 273 12.74 11.83 26.88
CA GLN A 273 13.23 12.13 28.23
C GLN A 273 13.97 13.48 28.30
N THR A 274 14.78 13.79 27.29
CA THR A 274 15.56 15.04 27.22
C THR A 274 14.67 16.26 26.98
N TRP A 275 13.57 16.09 26.22
CA TRP A 275 12.53 17.10 26.09
C TRP A 275 11.77 17.33 27.40
N LEU A 276 11.34 16.26 28.09
CA LEU A 276 10.55 16.34 29.33
C LEU A 276 11.33 16.91 30.52
N THR A 277 12.67 16.81 30.54
CA THR A 277 13.50 17.52 31.54
C THR A 277 13.65 19.02 31.27
N GLY A 278 13.33 19.48 30.05
CA GLY A 278 13.47 20.88 29.62
C GLY A 278 14.78 21.20 28.89
N ASP A 279 15.58 20.18 28.57
CA ASP A 279 16.95 20.27 28.03
C ASP A 279 16.99 20.40 26.49
N ALA A 280 15.88 20.76 25.85
CA ALA A 280 15.81 21.03 24.41
C ALA A 280 14.94 22.26 24.09
N ILE A 281 15.31 23.02 23.05
CA ILE A 281 14.49 24.11 22.49
C ILE A 281 13.41 23.52 21.57
N PHE A 282 13.80 22.55 20.75
CA PHE A 282 12.96 21.82 19.79
C PHE A 282 13.11 20.30 19.94
N TYR A 283 12.02 19.57 19.72
CA TYR A 283 11.98 18.10 19.79
C TYR A 283 11.11 17.52 18.68
N ARG A 284 11.67 16.68 17.80
CA ARG A 284 10.85 15.79 16.93
C ARG A 284 10.43 14.57 17.73
N GLY A 285 9.13 14.48 18.00
CA GLY A 285 8.49 13.38 18.70
C GLY A 285 7.18 13.03 18.01
N SER A 286 6.24 12.45 18.77
CA SER A 286 4.91 12.11 18.28
C SER A 286 3.81 12.79 19.10
N THR A 287 2.62 12.96 18.52
CA THR A 287 1.48 13.67 19.14
C THR A 287 1.10 13.16 20.53
N SER A 288 1.28 11.86 20.82
CA SER A 288 1.01 11.27 22.15
C SER A 288 1.95 11.78 23.25
N ALA A 289 3.08 12.43 22.92
CA ALA A 289 3.94 13.08 23.90
C ALA A 289 3.30 14.33 24.53
N ALA A 290 2.17 14.83 24.02
CA ALA A 290 1.55 16.08 24.48
C ALA A 290 1.10 16.03 25.95
N LYS A 291 0.47 14.94 26.39
CA LYS A 291 0.05 14.77 27.80
C LYS A 291 1.26 14.83 28.74
N ARG A 292 2.26 13.98 28.50
CA ARG A 292 3.50 13.92 29.29
C ARG A 292 4.25 15.26 29.28
N THR A 293 4.27 15.97 28.15
CA THR A 293 4.87 17.32 28.06
C THR A 293 4.14 18.32 28.96
N SER A 294 2.81 18.36 28.90
CA SER A 294 1.99 19.26 29.72
C SER A 294 2.18 18.97 31.21
N GLU A 295 2.18 17.70 31.61
CA GLU A 295 2.42 17.26 32.99
C GLU A 295 3.85 17.57 33.46
N ALA A 296 4.86 17.33 32.62
CA ALA A 296 6.26 17.58 32.95
C ALA A 296 6.62 19.08 32.99
N PHE A 297 5.90 19.95 32.29
CA PHE A 297 6.14 21.41 32.28
C PHE A 297 5.27 22.16 33.31
N ALA A 298 4.21 21.53 33.83
CA ALA A 298 3.33 22.10 34.84
C ALA A 298 4.12 22.65 36.06
N GLY A 299 3.81 23.87 36.47
CA GLY A 299 4.47 24.54 37.60
C GLY A 299 5.91 25.03 37.34
N LYS A 300 6.57 24.64 36.24
CA LYS A 300 7.95 25.06 35.91
C LYS A 300 8.04 26.41 35.18
N GLY A 301 6.91 26.93 34.70
CA GLY A 301 6.85 28.18 33.92
C GLY A 301 7.21 28.02 32.43
N TRP A 302 7.54 26.82 31.98
CA TRP A 302 7.82 26.52 30.58
C TRP A 302 6.52 26.37 29.78
N THR A 303 6.53 26.78 28.51
CA THR A 303 5.36 26.67 27.63
C THR A 303 5.79 26.10 26.28
N TYR A 304 4.87 25.42 25.60
CA TYR A 304 5.17 24.83 24.31
C TYR A 304 4.03 24.96 23.31
N LYS A 305 4.39 24.89 22.03
CA LYS A 305 3.47 24.56 20.94
C LYS A 305 4.03 23.41 20.12
N VAL A 306 3.16 22.81 19.31
CA VAL A 306 3.54 21.95 18.20
C VAL A 306 3.62 22.82 16.95
N ILE A 307 4.65 22.64 16.13
CA ILE A 307 4.69 23.14 14.75
C ILE A 307 3.92 22.12 13.89
N SER A 308 2.83 22.54 13.27
CA SER A 308 2.06 21.72 12.31
C SER A 308 2.32 22.19 10.88
N GLY A 309 2.17 21.27 9.92
CA GLY A 309 2.42 21.55 8.50
C GLY A 309 1.59 22.71 7.95
N ASN A 310 0.29 22.75 8.25
CA ASN A 310 -0.63 23.81 7.80
C ASN A 310 -0.57 25.06 8.70
N SER A 311 0.65 25.50 9.03
CA SER A 311 0.89 26.79 9.69
C SER A 311 0.71 27.93 8.66
N PRO A 312 -0.15 28.93 8.88
CA PRO A 312 -0.41 29.99 7.90
C PRO A 312 0.87 30.70 7.43
N GLY A 313 1.14 30.62 6.13
CA GLY A 313 2.35 31.17 5.49
C GLY A 313 3.51 30.19 5.30
N ALA A 314 3.40 28.93 5.75
CA ALA A 314 4.40 27.90 5.50
C ALA A 314 4.51 27.57 3.99
N ALA A 315 5.64 27.93 3.37
CA ALA A 315 5.87 27.67 1.94
C ALA A 315 5.98 26.17 1.63
N ASN A 316 6.63 25.42 2.54
CA ASN A 316 6.78 23.98 2.53
C ASN A 316 6.28 23.46 3.90
N PRO A 317 5.13 22.75 3.97
CA PRO A 317 4.57 22.29 5.24
C PRO A 317 5.39 21.12 5.79
N PHE A 318 5.69 21.11 7.09
CA PHE A 318 6.17 19.91 7.76
C PHE A 318 5.16 18.77 7.62
N ALA A 319 5.57 17.70 6.94
CA ALA A 319 4.80 16.47 6.83
C ALA A 319 4.90 15.65 8.14
N SER A 320 3.82 14.96 8.48
CA SER A 320 3.75 14.07 9.66
C SER A 320 3.68 12.62 9.23
N VAL A 321 4.60 11.78 9.68
CA VAL A 321 4.45 10.34 9.46
C VAL A 321 3.25 9.84 10.29
N ARG A 322 2.43 8.96 9.70
CA ARG A 322 1.35 8.26 10.40
C ARG A 322 1.90 6.97 10.99
N GLY A 323 1.95 6.90 12.31
CA GLY A 323 2.12 5.68 13.09
C GLY A 323 0.82 5.26 13.77
N GLY A 324 0.89 4.19 14.55
CA GLY A 324 -0.25 3.63 15.27
C GLY A 324 -0.22 2.11 15.30
N TYR A 325 -1.00 1.52 16.21
CA TYR A 325 -1.19 0.07 16.23
C TYR A 325 -2.64 -0.26 15.95
N HIS A 326 -2.85 -1.11 14.96
CA HIS A 326 -4.15 -1.59 14.51
C HIS A 326 -4.26 -3.08 14.90
N LEU A 327 -5.49 -3.60 15.03
CA LEU A 327 -5.73 -4.96 15.51
C LEU A 327 -6.13 -5.90 14.35
N ALA A 328 -5.34 -6.95 14.13
CA ALA A 328 -5.58 -7.97 13.11
C ALA A 328 -5.96 -9.33 13.73
N MET A 329 -6.71 -10.15 12.99
CA MET A 329 -7.01 -11.55 13.35
C MET A 329 -6.12 -12.51 12.54
N PRO A 330 -5.12 -13.18 13.14
CA PRO A 330 -4.30 -14.17 12.43
C PRO A 330 -5.12 -15.41 12.06
N ARG A 331 -4.94 -15.90 10.83
CA ARG A 331 -5.53 -17.18 10.35
C ARG A 331 -5.01 -18.41 11.09
N ALA A 332 -3.85 -18.28 11.72
CA ALA A 332 -3.23 -19.34 12.50
C ALA A 332 -3.78 -19.45 13.93
N GLY A 333 -4.47 -18.43 14.45
CA GLY A 333 -5.02 -18.39 15.81
C GLY A 333 -5.92 -19.60 16.13
N GLY A 334 -6.03 -19.95 17.41
CA GLY A 334 -6.71 -21.14 17.91
C GLY A 334 -8.25 -21.10 17.84
N HIS A 335 -8.81 -20.44 16.83
CA HIS A 335 -10.23 -20.10 16.72
C HIS A 335 -11.14 -21.34 16.70
N GLN A 336 -12.08 -21.40 17.64
CA GLN A 336 -13.29 -22.23 17.51
C GLN A 336 -14.57 -21.40 17.29
N ASN A 337 -14.51 -20.08 17.52
CA ASN A 337 -15.67 -19.17 17.53
C ASN A 337 -15.32 -17.79 16.93
N ASP A 338 -14.99 -17.69 15.63
CA ASP A 338 -14.61 -16.44 14.94
C ASP A 338 -15.49 -15.24 15.31
N THR A 339 -16.82 -15.42 15.35
CA THR A 339 -17.82 -14.44 15.77
C THR A 339 -17.45 -13.71 17.06
N GLN A 340 -16.98 -14.43 18.09
CA GLN A 340 -16.67 -13.88 19.41
C GLN A 340 -15.33 -13.14 19.40
N VAL A 341 -14.39 -13.57 18.56
CA VAL A 341 -13.12 -12.87 18.33
C VAL A 341 -13.36 -11.54 17.62
N ILE A 342 -14.26 -11.49 16.63
CA ILE A 342 -14.66 -10.24 15.96
C ILE A 342 -15.42 -9.32 16.92
N GLN A 343 -16.26 -9.86 17.80
CA GLN A 343 -16.92 -9.06 18.85
C GLN A 343 -15.91 -8.46 19.84
N ALA A 344 -14.86 -9.20 20.22
CA ALA A 344 -13.75 -8.65 21.00
C ALA A 344 -12.94 -7.60 20.21
N LEU A 345 -12.67 -7.82 18.91
CA LEU A 345 -12.00 -6.86 18.03
C LEU A 345 -12.77 -5.53 17.91
N LEU A 346 -14.10 -5.60 17.73
CA LEU A 346 -15.00 -4.45 17.67
C LEU A 346 -15.17 -3.75 19.03
N PHE A 347 -14.97 -4.45 20.15
CA PHE A 347 -14.88 -3.83 21.47
C PHE A 347 -13.55 -3.08 21.65
N LEU A 348 -12.42 -3.71 21.32
CA LEU A 348 -11.07 -3.16 21.54
C LEU A 348 -10.71 -1.99 20.62
N THR A 349 -11.29 -1.94 19.42
CA THR A 349 -11.22 -0.79 18.50
C THR A 349 -12.32 0.25 18.76
N GLY A 350 -13.20 0.01 19.74
CA GLY A 350 -14.39 0.80 20.00
C GLY A 350 -14.17 2.04 20.87
N SER A 351 -15.14 2.95 20.81
CA SER A 351 -15.10 4.26 21.46
C SER A 351 -14.77 4.20 22.96
N VAL A 352 -15.30 3.23 23.70
CA VAL A 352 -15.02 3.05 25.14
C VAL A 352 -13.53 2.79 25.41
N VAL A 353 -12.88 1.93 24.62
CA VAL A 353 -11.47 1.57 24.81
C VAL A 353 -10.54 2.67 24.29
N GLN A 354 -10.87 3.28 23.14
CA GLN A 354 -10.11 4.40 22.61
C GLN A 354 -10.19 5.65 23.51
N GLN A 355 -11.38 6.01 24.00
CA GLN A 355 -11.60 7.19 24.85
C GLN A 355 -10.88 7.05 26.20
N ALA A 356 -10.96 5.88 26.84
CA ALA A 356 -10.26 5.61 28.09
C ALA A 356 -8.73 5.74 27.92
N ARG A 357 -8.15 5.11 26.87
CA ARG A 357 -6.71 5.21 26.58
C ARG A 357 -6.28 6.63 26.23
N ALA A 358 -7.06 7.35 25.44
CA ALA A 358 -6.78 8.73 25.05
C ALA A 358 -6.80 9.69 26.24
N ALA A 359 -7.86 9.66 27.06
CA ALA A 359 -7.98 10.49 28.25
C ALA A 359 -6.89 10.18 29.31
N THR A 360 -6.52 8.89 29.48
CA THR A 360 -5.60 8.46 30.54
C THR A 360 -4.12 8.59 30.16
N PHE A 361 -3.75 8.14 28.96
CA PHE A 361 -2.35 8.01 28.54
C PHE A 361 -1.94 8.99 27.43
N GLY A 362 -2.90 9.73 26.84
CA GLY A 362 -2.64 10.67 25.74
C GLY A 362 -2.48 10.00 24.37
N ALA A 363 -2.87 8.73 24.21
CA ALA A 363 -2.84 8.03 22.93
C ALA A 363 -3.95 8.57 21.98
N PRO A 364 -3.63 9.15 20.81
CA PRO A 364 -4.66 9.71 19.94
C PRO A 364 -5.66 8.65 19.43
N PRO A 365 -6.97 8.90 19.54
CA PRO A 365 -7.98 8.01 18.98
C PRO A 365 -8.01 8.11 17.46
N THR A 366 -8.49 7.05 16.80
CA THR A 366 -8.73 7.04 15.36
C THR A 366 -10.15 7.44 14.99
N LEU A 367 -11.09 7.25 15.94
CA LEU A 367 -12.52 7.50 15.77
C LEU A 367 -12.82 9.01 15.72
N LYS A 368 -13.40 9.47 14.61
CA LYS A 368 -13.75 10.87 14.30
C LYS A 368 -14.52 11.55 15.45
N THR A 369 -15.43 10.84 16.09
CA THR A 369 -16.31 11.38 17.15
C THR A 369 -15.58 11.74 18.43
N LEU A 370 -14.46 11.08 18.75
CA LEU A 370 -13.72 11.29 20.00
C LEU A 370 -12.94 12.61 20.05
N TYR A 371 -12.72 13.25 18.91
CA TYR A 371 -12.14 14.60 18.84
C TYR A 371 -13.10 15.72 19.33
N ASN A 372 -14.33 15.35 19.74
CA ASN A 372 -15.28 16.24 20.43
C ASN A 372 -15.42 15.91 21.93
N ASP A 373 -14.73 14.89 22.46
CA ASP A 373 -14.80 14.50 23.87
C ASP A 373 -13.85 15.37 24.72
N SER A 374 -14.39 16.03 25.74
CA SER A 374 -13.62 16.96 26.59
C SER A 374 -12.56 16.30 27.48
N ALA A 375 -12.67 15.01 27.80
CA ALA A 375 -11.65 14.26 28.52
C ALA A 375 -10.55 13.76 27.57
N VAL A 376 -10.90 13.40 26.33
CA VAL A 376 -9.92 13.15 25.26
C VAL A 376 -9.11 14.41 25.00
N CYS A 377 -9.76 15.54 24.72
CA CYS A 377 -9.08 16.78 24.35
C CYS A 377 -8.40 17.52 25.51
N ALA A 378 -8.49 17.02 26.74
CA ALA A 378 -7.64 17.43 27.86
C ALA A 378 -6.26 16.77 27.84
N SER A 379 -6.13 15.60 27.19
CA SER A 379 -4.90 14.80 27.12
C SER A 379 -4.31 14.70 25.70
N VAL A 380 -5.14 14.80 24.67
CA VAL A 380 -4.79 14.74 23.24
C VAL A 380 -4.99 16.13 22.61
N ARG A 381 -4.08 16.54 21.72
CA ARG A 381 -4.15 17.83 21.02
C ARG A 381 -5.12 17.80 19.85
N CYS A 382 -6.42 17.76 20.17
CA CYS A 382 -7.52 17.84 19.21
C CYS A 382 -7.49 19.11 18.35
N ASP A 383 -6.85 20.19 18.84
CA ASP A 383 -6.62 21.44 18.11
C ASP A 383 -5.47 21.38 17.10
N VAL A 384 -4.58 20.39 17.21
CA VAL A 384 -3.40 20.23 16.33
C VAL A 384 -3.62 19.15 15.28
N ILE A 385 -4.15 17.98 15.67
CA ILE A 385 -4.23 16.79 14.80
C ILE A 385 -4.96 17.05 13.46
N PRO A 386 -6.09 17.78 13.40
CA PRO A 386 -6.74 18.14 12.13
C PRO A 386 -5.94 19.08 11.21
N SER A 387 -4.87 19.73 11.71
CA SER A 387 -4.00 20.65 10.95
C SER A 387 -2.69 20.01 10.46
N LEU A 388 -2.52 18.71 10.69
CA LEU A 388 -1.33 17.96 10.23
C LEU A 388 -1.43 17.63 8.74
N VAL A 389 -0.30 17.27 8.14
CA VAL A 389 -0.22 16.74 6.77
C VAL A 389 0.24 15.28 6.87
N PRO A 390 -0.68 14.33 7.16
CA PRO A 390 -0.32 12.95 7.48
C PRO A 390 -0.03 12.11 6.23
N PHE A 391 1.08 11.39 6.22
CA PHE A 391 1.41 10.43 5.16
C PHE A 391 1.81 9.06 5.76
N ASN A 392 1.61 8.00 4.98
CA ASN A 392 2.03 6.65 5.36
C ASN A 392 3.46 6.38 4.84
N LEU A 393 4.27 5.64 5.60
CA LEU A 393 5.54 5.13 5.08
C LEU A 393 5.29 4.16 3.91
N PRO A 394 6.20 4.06 2.91
CA PRO A 394 5.98 3.27 1.70
C PRO A 394 6.22 1.76 1.91
N SER A 395 5.66 1.17 2.98
CA SER A 395 5.80 -0.25 3.30
C SER A 395 5.26 -1.16 2.19
N SER A 396 4.12 -0.80 1.59
CA SER A 396 3.52 -1.47 0.41
C SER A 396 4.46 -1.57 -0.80
N ALA A 397 5.40 -0.63 -0.96
CA ALA A 397 6.38 -0.64 -2.04
C ALA A 397 7.59 -1.57 -1.77
N ALA A 398 7.75 -2.02 -0.51
CA ALA A 398 8.83 -2.88 -0.03
C ALA A 398 8.36 -4.24 0.52
N ALA A 399 7.06 -4.48 0.59
CA ALA A 399 6.47 -5.71 1.11
C ALA A 399 6.92 -6.95 0.31
N PRO A 400 7.22 -8.09 0.95
CA PRO A 400 7.06 -8.42 2.37
C PRO A 400 8.40 -8.33 3.15
N VAL A 401 9.23 -7.33 2.86
CA VAL A 401 10.56 -7.12 3.49
C VAL A 401 10.76 -5.67 3.92
N TRP A 402 9.68 -5.00 4.31
CA TRP A 402 9.69 -3.60 4.71
C TRP A 402 10.64 -3.36 5.88
N ILE A 403 10.73 -4.27 6.85
CA ILE A 403 11.60 -4.08 8.02
C ILE A 403 13.08 -4.32 7.70
N GLU A 404 13.45 -5.26 6.80
CA GLU A 404 14.84 -5.37 6.32
C GLU A 404 15.25 -4.10 5.54
N VAL A 405 14.33 -3.55 4.74
CA VAL A 405 14.54 -2.31 3.97
C VAL A 405 14.63 -1.08 4.87
N ALA A 406 13.75 -0.93 5.86
CA ALA A 406 13.76 0.20 6.79
C ALA A 406 15.02 0.20 7.69
N LEU A 407 15.39 -0.95 8.27
CA LEU A 407 16.64 -1.06 9.04
C LEU A 407 17.89 -0.86 8.17
N THR A 408 17.80 -1.19 6.88
CA THR A 408 18.85 -0.88 5.90
C THR A 408 18.94 0.64 5.64
N MET A 409 17.81 1.34 5.42
CA MET A 409 17.80 2.81 5.30
C MET A 409 18.40 3.47 6.55
N SER A 410 17.95 3.06 7.73
CA SER A 410 18.42 3.54 9.05
C SER A 410 19.95 3.54 9.17
N LYS A 411 20.59 2.41 8.82
CA LYS A 411 22.06 2.25 8.85
C LYS A 411 22.78 3.31 8.01
N TYR A 412 22.31 3.59 6.80
CA TYR A 412 22.96 4.56 5.92
C TYR A 412 22.64 6.01 6.33
N PHE A 413 21.42 6.28 6.78
CA PHE A 413 21.01 7.58 7.32
C PHE A 413 21.84 7.98 8.55
N ALA A 414 21.97 7.09 9.53
CA ALA A 414 22.84 7.29 10.69
C ALA A 414 24.33 7.40 10.28
N GLY A 415 24.77 6.59 9.31
CA GLY A 415 26.13 6.64 8.76
C GLY A 415 26.47 7.97 8.06
N ILE A 416 25.50 8.62 7.42
CA ILE A 416 25.68 9.96 6.83
C ILE A 416 25.86 10.99 7.94
N LEU A 417 24.96 11.05 8.94
CA LEU A 417 25.06 12.01 10.06
C LEU A 417 26.34 11.83 10.89
N ALA A 418 26.80 10.59 11.05
CA ALA A 418 28.06 10.26 11.72
C ALA A 418 29.32 10.51 10.86
N GLY A 419 29.18 11.05 9.63
CA GLY A 419 30.30 11.34 8.73
C GLY A 419 31.00 10.09 8.15
N THR A 420 30.38 8.90 8.26
CA THR A 420 30.90 7.64 7.68
C THR A 420 30.70 7.60 6.16
N TYR A 421 29.67 8.29 5.66
CA TYR A 421 29.38 8.41 4.23
C TYR A 421 29.17 9.88 3.85
N ALA A 422 29.75 10.31 2.72
CA ALA A 422 29.33 11.56 2.06
C ALA A 422 27.90 11.38 1.50
N VAL A 423 27.09 12.44 1.52
CA VAL A 423 25.62 12.36 1.33
C VAL A 423 25.19 11.50 0.12
N SER A 424 25.53 11.89 -1.12
CA SER A 424 25.15 11.10 -2.31
C SER A 424 25.64 9.65 -2.19
N ALA A 425 26.92 9.44 -1.88
CA ALA A 425 27.50 8.10 -1.80
C ALA A 425 26.83 7.21 -0.73
N GLY A 426 26.34 7.80 0.36
CA GLY A 426 25.54 7.10 1.37
C GLY A 426 24.15 6.72 0.87
N LEU A 427 23.48 7.60 0.11
CA LEU A 427 22.18 7.32 -0.51
C LEU A 427 22.30 6.34 -1.70
N ASP A 428 23.38 6.39 -2.47
CA ASP A 428 23.74 5.42 -3.51
C ASP A 428 24.02 4.03 -2.90
N ALA A 429 24.72 3.98 -1.77
CA ALA A 429 24.96 2.74 -1.04
C ALA A 429 23.69 2.17 -0.39
N ALA A 430 22.80 3.04 0.14
CA ALA A 430 21.46 2.64 0.61
C ALA A 430 20.63 2.05 -0.54
N THR A 431 20.58 2.76 -1.67
CA THR A 431 19.87 2.32 -2.88
C THR A 431 20.37 0.96 -3.34
N THR A 432 21.70 0.79 -3.43
CA THR A 432 22.33 -0.49 -3.79
C THR A 432 22.01 -1.61 -2.79
N ALA A 433 22.02 -1.32 -1.49
CA ALA A 433 21.69 -2.31 -0.46
C ALA A 433 20.22 -2.75 -0.53
N ILE A 434 19.29 -1.83 -0.73
CA ILE A 434 17.84 -2.10 -0.83
C ILE A 434 17.52 -2.90 -2.09
N MET A 435 18.10 -2.54 -3.25
CA MET A 435 17.97 -3.34 -4.47
C MET A 435 18.49 -4.77 -4.30
N ASN A 436 19.54 -4.97 -3.49
CA ASN A 436 20.03 -6.32 -3.16
C ASN A 436 19.08 -7.10 -2.23
N ILE A 437 18.19 -6.46 -1.47
CA ILE A 437 17.12 -7.15 -0.73
C ILE A 437 16.03 -7.59 -1.72
N PHE A 438 15.55 -6.66 -2.55
CA PHE A 438 14.52 -6.93 -3.56
C PHE A 438 14.92 -8.01 -4.59
N ASN A 439 16.20 -8.07 -4.98
CA ASN A 439 16.68 -9.12 -5.88
C ASN A 439 16.58 -10.51 -5.21
N LYS A 440 17.05 -10.66 -3.95
CA LYS A 440 16.95 -11.93 -3.21
C LYS A 440 15.51 -12.43 -3.09
N THR A 441 14.55 -11.55 -2.79
CA THR A 441 13.15 -11.96 -2.66
C THR A 441 12.59 -12.45 -3.99
N SER A 442 12.91 -11.78 -5.10
CA SER A 442 12.48 -12.22 -6.44
C SER A 442 13.04 -13.60 -6.83
N ASP A 443 14.30 -13.91 -6.52
CA ASP A 443 14.89 -15.23 -6.79
C ASP A 443 14.19 -16.36 -6.01
N THR A 444 13.74 -16.11 -4.78
CA THR A 444 13.01 -17.14 -4.01
C THR A 444 11.65 -17.52 -4.60
N GLY A 445 10.99 -16.60 -5.33
CA GLY A 445 9.72 -16.85 -6.01
C GLY A 445 9.84 -17.75 -7.26
N LEU A 446 11.00 -17.71 -7.93
CA LEU A 446 11.31 -18.63 -9.03
C LEU A 446 11.59 -20.05 -8.53
N GLY A 447 12.15 -20.20 -7.32
CA GLY A 447 12.40 -21.50 -6.71
C GLY A 447 11.12 -22.31 -6.46
N THR A 448 10.10 -21.71 -5.84
CA THR A 448 8.85 -22.43 -5.50
C THR A 448 8.04 -22.79 -6.73
N THR A 449 7.92 -21.88 -7.70
CA THR A 449 7.22 -22.14 -8.97
C THR A 449 7.92 -23.22 -9.80
N ALA A 450 9.26 -23.20 -9.87
CA ALA A 450 10.03 -24.26 -10.52
C ALA A 450 9.87 -25.62 -9.82
N ILE A 451 9.91 -25.68 -8.48
CA ILE A 451 9.72 -26.92 -7.71
C ILE A 451 8.30 -27.48 -7.91
N ILE A 452 7.27 -26.63 -7.88
CA ILE A 452 5.89 -27.04 -8.15
C ILE A 452 5.78 -27.60 -9.57
N LEU A 453 6.28 -26.88 -10.59
CA LEU A 453 6.27 -27.37 -11.97
C LEU A 453 7.02 -28.69 -12.13
N ILE A 454 8.21 -28.83 -11.55
CA ILE A 454 8.99 -30.09 -11.58
C ILE A 454 8.21 -31.23 -10.91
N SER A 455 7.56 -31.01 -9.77
CA SER A 455 6.75 -32.04 -9.10
C SER A 455 5.53 -32.46 -9.91
N VAL A 456 4.85 -31.51 -10.56
CA VAL A 456 3.70 -31.77 -11.45
C VAL A 456 4.14 -32.51 -12.71
N PHE A 457 5.23 -32.11 -13.36
CA PHE A 457 5.78 -32.80 -14.53
C PHE A 457 6.27 -34.22 -14.19
N MET A 458 6.93 -34.43 -13.04
CA MET A 458 7.32 -35.76 -12.56
C MET A 458 6.09 -36.66 -12.29
N SER A 459 5.04 -36.11 -11.68
CA SER A 459 3.79 -36.83 -11.44
C SER A 459 3.08 -37.20 -12.74
N LEU A 460 3.01 -36.28 -13.70
CA LEU A 460 2.44 -36.53 -15.03
C LEU A 460 3.26 -37.55 -15.84
N ALA A 461 4.59 -37.53 -15.74
CA ALA A 461 5.46 -38.53 -16.36
C ALA A 461 5.24 -39.93 -15.77
N ALA A 462 5.09 -40.05 -14.44
CA ALA A 462 4.77 -41.31 -13.79
C ALA A 462 3.40 -41.87 -14.21
N VAL A 463 2.36 -41.01 -14.26
CA VAL A 463 1.02 -41.39 -14.76
C VAL A 463 1.09 -41.79 -16.24
N GLY A 464 1.87 -41.08 -17.06
CA GLY A 464 2.10 -41.41 -18.47
C GLY A 464 2.75 -42.79 -18.68
N LEU A 465 3.73 -43.16 -17.84
CA LEU A 465 4.37 -44.48 -17.88
C LEU A 465 3.41 -45.61 -17.44
N LEU A 466 2.58 -45.37 -16.42
CA LEU A 466 1.55 -46.32 -15.98
C LEU A 466 0.45 -46.50 -17.03
N ALA A 467 -0.01 -45.40 -17.66
CA ALA A 467 -0.96 -45.46 -18.77
C ALA A 467 -0.36 -46.17 -20.00
N GLY A 468 0.88 -45.85 -20.37
CA GLY A 468 1.58 -46.46 -21.50
C GLY A 468 1.77 -47.97 -21.35
N THR A 469 2.21 -48.43 -20.18
CA THR A 469 2.32 -49.86 -19.87
C THR A 469 0.95 -50.56 -19.88
N GLY A 470 -0.09 -49.92 -19.32
CA GLY A 470 -1.48 -50.40 -19.41
C GLY A 470 -1.96 -50.57 -20.86
N VAL A 471 -1.73 -49.58 -21.72
CA VAL A 471 -2.08 -49.64 -23.16
C VAL A 471 -1.29 -50.73 -23.90
N ILE A 472 -0.02 -50.96 -23.58
CA ILE A 472 0.78 -52.04 -24.16
C ILE A 472 0.25 -53.42 -23.74
N VAL A 473 -0.08 -53.61 -22.46
CA VAL A 473 -0.70 -54.84 -21.95
C VAL A 473 -2.06 -55.08 -22.60
N TRP A 474 -2.89 -54.03 -22.71
CA TRP A 474 -4.19 -54.10 -23.38
C TRP A 474 -4.06 -54.46 -24.86
N LYS A 475 -3.18 -53.80 -25.63
CA LYS A 475 -2.91 -54.13 -27.04
C LYS A 475 -2.33 -55.53 -27.23
N ARG A 476 -1.55 -56.06 -26.29
CA ARG A 476 -1.10 -57.48 -26.30
C ARG A 476 -2.28 -58.43 -26.04
N LYS A 477 -3.15 -58.12 -25.08
CA LYS A 477 -4.32 -58.95 -24.69
C LYS A 477 -5.40 -58.98 -25.79
N THR A 478 -5.67 -57.85 -26.47
CA THR A 478 -6.61 -57.79 -27.61
C THR A 478 -6.06 -58.48 -28.85
N ARG A 479 -4.78 -58.28 -29.21
CA ARG A 479 -4.13 -59.03 -30.31
C ARG A 479 -4.12 -60.54 -30.07
N ARG A 480 -3.97 -60.98 -28.81
CA ARG A 480 -4.05 -62.40 -28.44
C ARG A 480 -5.47 -62.95 -28.65
N LYS A 481 -6.50 -62.29 -28.12
CA LYS A 481 -7.91 -62.63 -28.38
C LYS A 481 -8.27 -62.63 -29.87
N GLN A 482 -7.75 -61.70 -30.67
CA GLN A 482 -7.99 -61.67 -32.12
C GLN A 482 -7.34 -62.85 -32.86
N LYS A 483 -6.14 -63.29 -32.44
CA LYS A 483 -5.53 -64.54 -32.98
C LYS A 483 -6.33 -65.78 -32.58
N GLU A 484 -6.76 -65.86 -31.33
CA GLU A 484 -7.56 -66.97 -30.79
C GLU A 484 -8.93 -67.05 -31.51
N ALA A 485 -9.59 -65.91 -31.76
CA ALA A 485 -10.84 -65.84 -32.54
C ALA A 485 -10.64 -66.23 -34.02
N LYS A 486 -9.58 -65.75 -34.69
CA LYS A 486 -9.31 -66.09 -36.10
C LYS A 486 -9.01 -67.58 -36.29
N ALA A 487 -8.22 -68.16 -35.40
CA ALA A 487 -7.92 -69.61 -35.39
C ALA A 487 -9.15 -70.49 -35.07
N SER A 488 -10.19 -69.95 -34.42
CA SER A 488 -11.47 -70.62 -34.24
C SER A 488 -12.39 -70.50 -35.46
N SER A 489 -12.30 -69.40 -36.22
CA SER A 489 -13.09 -69.16 -37.43
C SER A 489 -12.62 -70.04 -38.61
N GLU A 490 -11.30 -70.19 -38.75
CA GLU A 490 -10.65 -70.96 -39.84
C GLU A 490 -10.77 -72.49 -39.69
N LYS A 491 -11.57 -72.98 -38.72
CA LYS A 491 -11.87 -74.40 -38.50
C LYS A 491 -13.34 -74.78 -38.69
N ALA A 492 -14.23 -73.83 -39.02
CA ALA A 492 -15.67 -74.05 -38.98
C ALA A 492 -16.39 -73.91 -40.35
N VAL A 493 -15.67 -73.62 -41.44
CA VAL A 493 -16.26 -73.39 -42.78
C VAL A 493 -15.36 -73.97 -43.87
N ALA A 494 -15.58 -75.25 -44.24
CA ALA A 494 -15.22 -75.89 -45.51
C ALA A 494 -15.39 -77.44 -45.47
N VAL A 495 -16.63 -77.93 -45.27
CA VAL A 495 -17.01 -79.33 -45.51
C VAL A 495 -18.43 -79.36 -46.09
N ASP A 496 -18.62 -80.19 -47.11
CA ASP A 496 -19.85 -80.59 -47.82
C ASP A 496 -20.63 -79.57 -48.68
N GLU A 497 -21.39 -80.14 -49.63
CA GLU A 497 -21.78 -79.55 -50.92
C GLU A 497 -23.27 -79.85 -51.29
N GLU A 498 -23.73 -79.20 -52.37
CA GLU A 498 -24.83 -79.59 -53.29
C GLU A 498 -26.32 -79.67 -52.84
N SER A 499 -27.09 -78.73 -53.44
CA SER A 499 -28.20 -78.99 -54.39
C SER A 499 -29.70 -78.86 -53.98
N PRO A 500 -30.62 -78.51 -54.92
CA PRO A 500 -31.90 -77.81 -54.67
C PRO A 500 -33.14 -78.56 -55.28
N PRO A 501 -34.35 -77.97 -55.59
CA PRO A 501 -34.55 -76.97 -56.69
C PRO A 501 -35.81 -76.02 -56.68
N THR A 502 -35.88 -75.15 -57.72
CA THR A 502 -37.07 -74.61 -58.49
C THR A 502 -37.94 -73.37 -58.10
N ASN A 503 -37.89 -72.37 -59.01
CA ASN A 503 -38.97 -71.62 -59.72
C ASN A 503 -39.76 -70.39 -59.15
N GLY A 504 -39.72 -69.26 -59.91
CA GLY A 504 -40.95 -68.65 -60.48
C GLY A 504 -41.20 -67.11 -60.57
N GLN A 505 -40.66 -66.40 -61.61
CA GLN A 505 -41.24 -65.19 -62.30
C GLN A 505 -41.44 -63.83 -61.52
N ALA A 506 -41.44 -62.59 -62.10
CA ALA A 506 -40.97 -62.04 -63.40
C ALA A 506 -41.03 -60.45 -63.54
N LEU A 507 -39.98 -59.81 -64.14
CA LEU A 507 -39.96 -58.61 -65.06
C LEU A 507 -40.21 -57.13 -64.53
N PRO A 508 -39.97 -56.01 -65.31
CA PRO A 508 -38.68 -55.49 -65.87
C PRO A 508 -38.53 -53.87 -65.84
N PRO A 509 -37.84 -53.07 -66.74
CA PRO A 509 -36.95 -51.92 -66.33
C PRO A 509 -36.91 -50.59 -67.20
N LEU A 510 -35.82 -49.76 -67.07
CA LEU A 510 -35.06 -48.93 -68.08
C LEU A 510 -35.01 -47.34 -68.13
N ALA A 511 -33.83 -46.83 -68.60
CA ALA A 511 -33.47 -45.50 -69.23
C ALA A 511 -33.27 -44.21 -68.35
N GLU A 512 -32.40 -43.20 -68.66
CA GLU A 512 -31.10 -43.08 -69.41
C GLU A 512 -30.29 -41.77 -69.10
N ILE A 513 -29.14 -41.47 -69.78
CA ILE A 513 -27.98 -40.67 -69.26
C ILE A 513 -27.30 -39.59 -70.19
N PRO A 514 -26.68 -38.49 -69.64
CA PRO A 514 -25.87 -37.48 -70.36
C PRO A 514 -24.40 -37.22 -69.83
N GLU A 515 -23.68 -36.19 -70.34
CA GLU A 515 -22.31 -35.72 -69.93
C GLU A 515 -22.37 -34.36 -69.09
N ALA A 516 -21.44 -33.38 -68.97
CA ALA A 516 -20.30 -32.94 -69.80
C ALA A 516 -19.10 -32.21 -69.10
N THR A 517 -18.00 -32.00 -69.84
CA THR A 517 -16.65 -31.47 -69.44
C THR A 517 -16.45 -29.93 -69.38
N ARG A 518 -15.32 -29.30 -68.96
CA ARG A 518 -13.88 -29.64 -68.61
C ARG A 518 -13.36 -28.62 -67.53
N LEU A 519 -12.11 -28.29 -67.15
CA LEU A 519 -10.64 -28.42 -67.47
C LEU A 519 -9.87 -28.18 -66.09
N HIS A 520 -8.62 -28.50 -65.72
CA HIS A 520 -7.28 -28.74 -66.33
C HIS A 520 -6.52 -27.45 -66.79
N VAL A 521 -5.23 -27.13 -66.53
CA VAL A 521 -3.99 -27.72 -65.89
C VAL A 521 -3.13 -26.52 -65.34
N SER A 522 -2.12 -26.56 -64.44
CA SER A 522 -1.51 -27.55 -63.53
C SER A 522 0.06 -27.48 -63.53
N VAL A 523 0.75 -28.37 -62.78
CA VAL A 523 2.16 -28.88 -62.94
C VAL A 523 3.37 -28.06 -62.39
N ARG A 524 4.38 -28.60 -61.65
CA ARG A 524 4.56 -29.87 -60.85
C ARG A 524 5.75 -29.76 -59.81
N PRO A 525 5.69 -30.47 -58.65
CA PRO A 525 6.80 -30.72 -57.68
C PRO A 525 7.17 -32.25 -57.61
N ALA A 526 8.01 -32.87 -56.74
CA ALA A 526 9.05 -32.59 -55.70
C ALA A 526 9.70 -33.94 -55.26
N ARG A 527 10.89 -33.99 -54.58
CA ARG A 527 11.36 -35.12 -53.70
C ARG A 527 12.70 -34.92 -52.92
N ARG A 528 12.64 -35.05 -51.57
CA ARG A 528 13.37 -35.93 -50.59
C ARG A 528 14.63 -36.76 -50.99
N PRO A 529 15.44 -37.33 -50.02
CA PRO A 529 15.44 -37.21 -48.53
C PRO A 529 16.82 -37.24 -47.76
N GLU A 530 16.75 -36.96 -46.43
CA GLU A 530 17.42 -37.61 -45.23
C GLU A 530 18.96 -37.67 -44.95
N SER A 531 19.35 -36.93 -43.88
CA SER A 531 20.14 -37.30 -42.66
C SER A 531 21.64 -37.73 -42.67
N GLY A 532 22.40 -37.17 -41.71
CA GLY A 532 23.71 -37.64 -41.19
C GLY A 532 24.24 -36.74 -40.03
N ASP A 533 24.93 -37.31 -39.04
CA ASP A 533 25.29 -36.65 -37.74
C ASP A 533 26.83 -36.46 -37.51
N VAL A 534 27.16 -35.79 -36.39
CA VAL A 534 28.44 -35.85 -35.58
C VAL A 534 29.56 -34.79 -35.81
N ALA A 535 29.55 -33.76 -34.94
CA ALA A 535 30.61 -33.19 -34.06
C ALA A 535 32.11 -32.97 -34.44
N VAL A 536 32.76 -32.03 -33.70
CA VAL A 536 34.22 -31.69 -33.61
C VAL A 536 34.78 -30.90 -34.82
N GLY A 537 35.69 -29.90 -34.74
CA GLY A 537 36.31 -29.13 -33.63
C GLY A 537 37.59 -28.34 -34.07
N ASN A 538 38.10 -27.41 -33.23
CA ASN A 538 39.42 -26.70 -33.27
C ASN A 538 39.75 -25.51 -34.25
N GLN A 539 40.01 -24.33 -33.64
CA GLN A 539 41.19 -23.40 -33.72
C GLN A 539 41.64 -22.53 -34.95
N LYS A 540 42.02 -21.26 -34.61
CA LYS A 540 43.10 -20.32 -35.13
C LYS A 540 42.80 -19.32 -36.30
N ILE A 541 42.77 -17.98 -36.14
CA ILE A 541 43.83 -16.93 -35.84
C ILE A 541 44.87 -16.76 -36.98
N PRO A 542 45.35 -15.55 -37.46
CA PRO A 542 44.85 -14.13 -37.47
C PRO A 542 45.06 -13.33 -38.81
N ALA A 543 44.75 -12.01 -38.82
CA ALA A 543 45.49 -10.86 -39.47
C ALA A 543 44.72 -9.53 -39.16
N ASP A 544 45.22 -8.55 -38.39
CA ASP A 544 46.25 -7.49 -38.64
C ASP A 544 45.73 -6.22 -39.37
N GLY A 545 45.94 -5.00 -38.82
CA GLY A 545 45.41 -3.73 -39.39
C GLY A 545 45.52 -2.42 -38.57
N VAL A 546 46.71 -2.06 -38.10
CA VAL A 546 47.12 -0.92 -37.22
C VAL A 546 46.59 0.51 -37.55
N SER A 547 46.56 1.40 -36.53
CA SER A 547 46.65 2.91 -36.55
C SER A 547 45.35 3.72 -36.36
N SER A 548 45.42 5.01 -36.01
CA SER A 548 45.70 5.66 -34.69
C SER A 548 45.67 7.20 -34.81
N ALA A 549 45.47 7.94 -33.69
CA ALA A 549 45.60 9.42 -33.58
C ALA A 549 44.58 10.29 -34.37
N GLU A 550 44.23 11.54 -34.02
CA GLU A 550 44.38 12.34 -32.78
C GLU A 550 43.37 13.53 -32.74
N ARG A 551 43.23 14.20 -31.57
CA ARG A 551 42.84 15.61 -31.25
C ARG A 551 41.93 16.42 -32.22
N GLY A 552 40.96 17.23 -31.78
CA GLY A 552 40.52 17.61 -30.43
C GLY A 552 39.97 19.06 -30.38
N SER A 553 39.50 19.49 -29.19
CA SER A 553 39.18 20.88 -28.79
C SER A 553 38.09 21.68 -29.54
N TYR A 554 37.05 22.10 -28.81
CA TYR A 554 36.21 23.26 -29.13
C TYR A 554 35.96 24.06 -27.84
N ASP A 555 35.94 25.39 -27.94
CA ASP A 555 35.63 26.30 -26.83
C ASP A 555 34.94 27.58 -27.34
N LEU A 556 34.11 28.19 -26.47
CA LEU A 556 33.46 29.50 -26.48
C LEU A 556 33.05 30.21 -27.81
N GLY A 557 31.80 30.69 -27.86
CA GLY A 557 31.34 31.60 -28.93
C GLY A 557 29.86 31.99 -28.92
N GLU A 558 29.38 32.69 -27.88
CA GLU A 558 28.08 33.38 -27.98
C GLU A 558 28.17 34.62 -28.88
N TYR A 559 27.18 34.84 -29.76
CA TYR A 559 26.44 36.12 -29.77
C TYR A 559 25.07 36.02 -30.47
N ARG A 560 24.15 36.92 -30.11
CA ARG A 560 22.75 36.97 -30.59
C ARG A 560 22.59 37.89 -31.82
N VAL A 561 21.49 37.71 -32.57
CA VAL A 561 20.42 38.74 -32.77
C VAL A 561 19.21 38.16 -33.55
N TYR A 562 18.05 38.80 -33.39
CA TYR A 562 16.70 38.50 -33.95
C TYR A 562 16.63 38.72 -35.51
N ASP A 563 15.59 38.35 -36.26
CA ASP A 563 14.14 38.37 -35.95
C ASP A 563 13.23 37.36 -36.71
N LYS A 564 11.91 37.42 -36.40
CA LYS A 564 10.79 36.48 -36.64
C LYS A 564 10.54 35.94 -38.07
N GLY A 565 10.08 34.67 -38.14
CA GLY A 565 9.38 34.13 -39.32
C GLY A 565 8.69 32.76 -39.14
N LYS A 566 7.37 32.76 -38.84
CA LYS A 566 6.32 31.70 -39.01
C LYS A 566 6.68 30.20 -38.83
N PRO A 567 6.04 29.44 -37.90
CA PRO A 567 6.24 28.00 -37.75
C PRO A 567 5.34 27.12 -38.66
N ARG A 568 5.94 26.41 -39.62
CA ARG A 568 5.52 25.15 -40.30
C ARG A 568 6.73 24.71 -41.17
N SER A 569 7.12 23.45 -41.33
CA SER A 569 6.42 22.16 -41.11
C SER A 569 7.24 21.17 -40.26
N ARG A 570 6.67 20.00 -39.95
CA ARG A 570 7.24 18.95 -39.08
C ARG A 570 7.26 17.59 -39.81
N THR A 571 8.46 17.10 -40.14
CA THR A 571 8.73 15.73 -40.60
C THR A 571 10.20 15.35 -40.28
N SER A 572 10.57 14.17 -39.79
CA SER A 572 9.93 13.15 -38.93
C SER A 572 10.82 11.89 -38.94
N SER A 573 11.34 11.44 -37.80
CA SER A 573 11.96 10.11 -37.67
C SER A 573 11.93 9.59 -36.22
N THR A 574 10.72 9.30 -35.75
CA THR A 574 10.36 8.09 -34.97
C THR A 574 11.30 7.62 -33.84
N GLU A 575 10.89 7.89 -32.60
CA GLU A 575 11.00 6.90 -31.52
C GLU A 575 9.63 6.21 -31.35
N GLY A 576 9.64 4.90 -31.08
CA GLY A 576 8.44 4.07 -31.04
C GLY A 576 8.01 3.68 -29.63
N GLN A 577 7.24 4.52 -28.94
CA GLN A 577 6.51 4.09 -27.74
C GLN A 577 5.32 3.19 -28.11
N LEU A 578 5.11 2.12 -27.35
CA LEU A 578 3.99 1.19 -27.49
C LEU A 578 2.69 1.81 -26.96
N THR A 579 1.87 2.39 -27.84
CA THR A 579 0.53 2.87 -27.50
C THR A 579 -0.44 1.71 -27.25
N GLN A 580 -0.71 1.42 -25.98
CA GLN A 580 -1.71 0.43 -25.58
C GLN A 580 -3.13 0.98 -25.82
N LYS A 581 -4.02 0.14 -26.37
CA LYS A 581 -5.39 0.51 -26.73
C LYS A 581 -6.42 -0.07 -25.77
N PHE A 582 -7.42 0.73 -25.46
CA PHE A 582 -8.50 0.42 -24.52
C PHE A 582 -9.86 0.79 -25.11
N THR A 583 -10.90 0.02 -24.79
CA THR A 583 -12.29 0.36 -25.03
C THR A 583 -12.85 1.09 -23.81
N VAL A 584 -13.57 2.19 -24.03
CA VAL A 584 -14.25 2.94 -22.97
C VAL A 584 -15.53 2.19 -22.56
N ILE A 585 -15.77 2.09 -21.26
CA ILE A 585 -16.97 1.46 -20.67
C ILE A 585 -17.82 2.39 -19.81
N HIS A 586 -17.25 3.47 -19.29
CA HIS A 586 -17.99 4.49 -18.53
C HIS A 586 -17.85 5.86 -19.22
N PRO A 587 -18.94 6.65 -19.33
CA PRO A 587 -18.88 7.98 -19.92
C PRO A 587 -18.18 8.96 -18.98
N TYR A 588 -17.33 9.82 -19.53
CA TYR A 588 -16.73 10.94 -18.81
C TYR A 588 -16.93 12.24 -19.59
N LYS A 589 -17.17 13.34 -18.86
CA LYS A 589 -17.38 14.68 -19.42
C LYS A 589 -16.31 15.64 -18.86
N PRO A 590 -15.64 16.42 -19.72
CA PRO A 590 -14.66 17.41 -19.29
C PRO A 590 -15.26 18.45 -18.32
N VAL A 591 -14.52 18.69 -17.26
CA VAL A 591 -14.66 19.78 -16.30
C VAL A 591 -13.54 20.81 -16.51
N MET A 592 -12.36 20.37 -16.97
CA MET A 592 -11.21 21.23 -17.30
C MET A 592 -10.89 21.26 -18.81
N GLY A 593 -10.11 22.25 -19.26
CA GLY A 593 -9.95 22.58 -20.69
C GLY A 593 -9.03 21.64 -21.49
N ASP A 594 -8.25 20.83 -20.79
CA ASP A 594 -7.32 19.82 -21.26
C ASP A 594 -7.89 18.38 -21.19
N GLU A 595 -9.04 18.21 -20.55
CA GLU A 595 -9.75 16.93 -20.45
C GLU A 595 -10.54 16.59 -21.74
N MET A 596 -10.79 15.29 -21.97
CA MET A 596 -11.50 14.78 -23.14
C MET A 596 -12.80 14.05 -22.77
N GLU A 597 -13.87 14.35 -23.51
CA GLU A 597 -15.12 13.58 -23.42
C GLU A 597 -14.92 12.20 -24.06
N ILE A 598 -15.18 11.15 -23.30
CA ILE A 598 -15.12 9.75 -23.75
C ILE A 598 -16.45 9.05 -23.44
N LYS A 599 -16.91 8.18 -24.34
CA LYS A 599 -18.22 7.52 -24.28
C LYS A 599 -18.10 6.00 -24.40
N PRO A 600 -18.97 5.21 -23.75
CA PRO A 600 -18.91 3.75 -23.84
C PRO A 600 -18.95 3.26 -25.29
N GLY A 601 -17.97 2.43 -25.66
CA GLY A 601 -17.75 1.96 -27.04
C GLY A 601 -16.70 2.75 -27.84
N ASP A 602 -16.27 3.94 -27.39
CA ASP A 602 -15.08 4.59 -27.96
C ASP A 602 -13.83 3.73 -27.72
N VAL A 603 -12.89 3.74 -28.66
CA VAL A 603 -11.55 3.16 -28.47
C VAL A 603 -10.55 4.29 -28.28
N VAL A 604 -9.70 4.21 -27.27
CA VAL A 604 -8.65 5.20 -26.97
C VAL A 604 -7.26 4.56 -26.97
N SER A 605 -6.26 5.29 -27.46
CA SER A 605 -4.85 4.98 -27.18
C SER A 605 -4.37 5.81 -25.98
N VAL A 606 -3.96 5.11 -24.92
CA VAL A 606 -3.28 5.73 -23.78
C VAL A 606 -1.82 5.96 -24.17
N ARG A 607 -1.29 7.14 -23.82
CA ARG A 607 0.10 7.55 -24.10
C ARG A 607 0.91 7.78 -22.83
N LEU A 608 0.25 8.27 -21.79
CA LEU A 608 0.83 8.46 -20.47
C LEU A 608 -0.26 8.17 -19.43
N ALA A 609 0.08 7.39 -18.41
CA ALA A 609 -0.73 7.23 -17.21
C ALA A 609 -0.13 8.10 -16.11
N TYR A 610 -0.98 8.60 -15.21
CA TYR A 610 -0.60 9.40 -14.04
C TYR A 610 -0.93 8.62 -12.77
N ASP A 611 -0.14 8.85 -11.71
CA ASP A 611 -0.28 8.15 -10.42
C ASP A 611 -1.57 8.50 -9.66
N ASP A 612 -2.36 9.47 -10.16
CA ASP A 612 -3.66 9.89 -9.62
C ASP A 612 -4.87 9.17 -10.25
N GLY A 613 -4.63 8.18 -11.12
CA GLY A 613 -5.68 7.41 -11.79
C GLY A 613 -6.20 8.01 -13.09
N TYR A 614 -5.65 9.14 -13.55
CA TYR A 614 -5.92 9.68 -14.89
C TYR A 614 -4.88 9.22 -15.93
N ALA A 615 -5.21 9.42 -17.20
CA ALA A 615 -4.31 9.21 -18.33
C ALA A 615 -4.48 10.27 -19.41
N PHE A 616 -3.39 10.58 -20.10
CA PHE A 616 -3.40 11.34 -21.34
C PHE A 616 -3.41 10.39 -22.54
N GLY A 617 -4.33 10.62 -23.48
CA GLY A 617 -4.51 9.77 -24.65
C GLY A 617 -5.31 10.43 -25.76
N GLN A 618 -5.75 9.64 -26.74
CA GLN A 618 -6.48 10.10 -27.92
C GLN A 618 -7.52 9.07 -28.35
N ILE A 619 -8.70 9.51 -28.81
CA ILE A 619 -9.72 8.63 -29.41
C ILE A 619 -9.24 8.16 -30.79
N GLU A 620 -9.32 6.85 -31.01
CA GLU A 620 -8.90 6.14 -32.22
C GLU A 620 -9.99 6.21 -33.31
N GLY A 621 -9.89 7.23 -34.16
CA GLY A 621 -10.76 7.39 -35.32
C GLY A 621 -10.89 8.84 -35.76
N SER A 622 -10.86 9.08 -37.08
CA SER A 622 -11.30 10.32 -37.75
C SER A 622 -11.09 11.65 -37.02
N GLY A 623 -9.85 11.94 -36.62
CA GLY A 623 -9.47 13.25 -36.08
C GLY A 623 -9.79 13.48 -34.61
N GLY A 624 -9.97 12.42 -33.81
CA GLY A 624 -10.20 12.49 -32.37
C GLY A 624 -9.24 13.45 -31.65
N LYS A 625 -9.77 14.22 -30.68
CA LYS A 625 -8.96 15.06 -29.80
C LYS A 625 -7.97 14.21 -29.00
N ALA A 626 -6.91 14.86 -28.51
CA ALA A 626 -6.11 14.33 -27.41
C ALA A 626 -6.40 15.14 -26.15
N GLY A 627 -6.35 14.49 -24.99
CA GLY A 627 -6.66 15.11 -23.71
C GLY A 627 -6.59 14.11 -22.56
N VAL A 628 -6.88 14.60 -21.35
CA VAL A 628 -6.83 13.83 -20.09
C VAL A 628 -8.20 13.19 -19.80
N PHE A 629 -8.22 11.95 -19.29
CA PHE A 629 -9.43 11.22 -18.89
C PHE A 629 -9.12 10.14 -17.83
N PRO A 630 -10.10 9.70 -17.01
CA PRO A 630 -9.85 8.67 -15.99
C PRO A 630 -9.53 7.30 -16.59
N LEU A 631 -8.52 6.60 -16.05
CA LEU A 631 -8.25 5.19 -16.38
C LEU A 631 -9.39 4.26 -15.97
N ALA A 632 -10.13 4.61 -14.91
CA ALA A 632 -11.31 3.87 -14.44
C ALA A 632 -12.46 3.79 -15.48
N CYS A 633 -12.42 4.59 -16.54
CA CYS A 633 -13.40 4.53 -17.62
C CYS A 633 -13.10 3.44 -18.69
N LEU A 634 -12.01 2.67 -18.54
CA LEU A 634 -11.39 1.90 -19.63
C LEU A 634 -11.30 0.38 -19.34
N LEU A 635 -11.32 -0.43 -20.42
CA LEU A 635 -10.97 -1.85 -20.42
C LEU A 635 -10.02 -2.17 -21.58
N PRO A 636 -9.07 -3.13 -21.46
CA PRO A 636 -8.21 -3.51 -22.58
C PRO A 636 -9.00 -4.05 -23.79
N VAL A 637 -8.61 -3.64 -25.01
CA VAL A 637 -9.26 -4.14 -26.24
C VAL A 637 -9.05 -5.67 -26.35
N GLY A 638 -10.15 -6.42 -26.35
CA GLY A 638 -10.15 -7.89 -26.40
C GLY A 638 -10.76 -8.57 -25.17
N LEU A 639 -11.10 -7.83 -24.11
CA LEU A 639 -11.93 -8.35 -23.01
C LEU A 639 -13.43 -8.16 -23.33
N GLU A 640 -14.12 -9.24 -23.68
CA GLU A 640 -15.59 -9.26 -23.71
C GLU A 640 -16.14 -9.55 -22.31
N VAL A 641 -16.52 -8.50 -21.58
CA VAL A 641 -17.32 -8.64 -20.35
C VAL A 641 -18.79 -8.72 -20.75
N GLY A 642 -19.35 -9.93 -20.70
CA GLY A 642 -20.78 -10.16 -20.97
C GLY A 642 -21.68 -9.58 -19.88
N LEU A 643 -22.02 -8.29 -20.00
CA LEU A 643 -22.91 -7.58 -19.08
C LEU A 643 -24.31 -8.24 -19.03
N PRO A 644 -24.75 -8.80 -17.88
CA PRO A 644 -26.10 -9.35 -17.74
C PRO A 644 -27.12 -8.20 -17.71
N SER A 645 -28.01 -8.16 -18.68
CA SER A 645 -29.10 -7.18 -18.67
C SER A 645 -30.24 -7.66 -17.76
N ARG A 646 -30.59 -6.80 -16.79
CA ARG A 646 -31.61 -6.93 -15.73
C ARG A 646 -31.36 -7.92 -14.59
N LEU A 647 -31.57 -7.38 -13.38
CA LEU A 647 -32.09 -8.14 -12.25
C LEU A 647 -33.54 -8.56 -12.58
N GLU A 648 -33.82 -9.86 -12.60
CA GLU A 648 -35.12 -10.46 -12.27
C GLU A 648 -34.96 -12.00 -12.24
N SER A 649 -35.64 -12.67 -11.30
CA SER A 649 -35.43 -14.08 -10.90
C SER A 649 -34.04 -14.40 -10.32
N GLY A 650 -34.01 -14.89 -9.08
CA GLY A 650 -32.76 -15.15 -8.35
C GLY A 650 -32.34 -16.62 -8.37
N ALA A 651 -31.20 -16.92 -8.99
CA ALA A 651 -30.35 -18.09 -8.73
C ALA A 651 -29.00 -17.91 -9.45
N MET A 652 -27.91 -17.67 -8.72
CA MET A 652 -26.58 -17.46 -9.33
C MET A 652 -25.61 -18.58 -8.94
N ASN A 653 -25.11 -19.31 -9.95
CA ASN A 653 -24.15 -20.39 -9.76
C ASN A 653 -22.72 -19.83 -9.68
N MET A 654 -21.95 -20.27 -8.69
CA MET A 654 -20.51 -20.00 -8.60
C MET A 654 -19.75 -20.76 -9.70
N ALA A 655 -19.20 -20.05 -10.69
CA ALA A 655 -18.35 -20.67 -11.71
C ALA A 655 -17.29 -19.75 -12.35
N VAL A 656 -17.44 -18.42 -12.28
CA VAL A 656 -16.65 -17.46 -13.08
C VAL A 656 -15.81 -16.51 -12.22
N MET A 657 -14.90 -17.08 -11.42
CA MET A 657 -13.81 -16.35 -10.75
C MET A 657 -12.54 -17.21 -10.68
N GLN A 658 -11.79 -17.28 -11.78
CA GLN A 658 -10.44 -17.86 -11.79
C GLN A 658 -9.39 -17.05 -12.57
N HIS A 659 -9.78 -16.20 -13.52
CA HIS A 659 -8.84 -15.44 -14.39
C HIS A 659 -9.21 -13.95 -14.49
N ALA A 660 -9.29 -13.26 -13.35
CA ALA A 660 -9.17 -11.80 -13.30
C ALA A 660 -7.70 -11.42 -13.04
N PRO A 661 -7.12 -10.43 -13.72
CA PRO A 661 -5.71 -10.05 -13.52
C PRO A 661 -5.51 -9.31 -12.20
N GLU A 662 -4.42 -9.61 -11.50
CA GLU A 662 -3.99 -8.86 -10.31
C GLU A 662 -3.56 -7.43 -10.70
N LYS A 663 -4.31 -6.40 -10.25
CA LYS A 663 -3.81 -5.13 -9.67
C LYS A 663 -4.93 -4.10 -9.43
N VAL A 664 -4.59 -3.11 -8.58
CA VAL A 664 -5.38 -1.95 -8.15
C VAL A 664 -6.51 -2.30 -7.18
N ASP A 665 -6.19 -2.15 -5.88
CA ASP A 665 -7.17 -2.21 -4.79
C ASP A 665 -7.88 -0.86 -4.65
N SER A 666 -9.04 -0.73 -5.28
CA SER A 666 -9.85 0.49 -5.25
C SER A 666 -11.09 0.34 -4.38
N LEU A 667 -11.69 1.47 -3.95
CA LEU A 667 -13.01 1.49 -3.32
C LEU A 667 -14.06 0.84 -4.24
N GLU A 668 -13.90 0.98 -5.55
CA GLU A 668 -14.68 0.33 -6.59
C GLU A 668 -14.60 -1.20 -6.49
N MET A 669 -13.42 -1.79 -6.21
CA MET A 669 -13.30 -3.25 -6.02
C MET A 669 -14.00 -3.73 -4.74
N LEU A 670 -14.03 -2.93 -3.68
CA LEU A 670 -14.81 -3.25 -2.47
C LEU A 670 -16.31 -3.15 -2.73
N LEU A 671 -16.78 -2.19 -3.54
CA LEU A 671 -18.18 -2.09 -3.95
C LEU A 671 -18.59 -3.25 -4.88
N LEU A 672 -17.79 -3.52 -5.91
CA LEU A 672 -18.05 -4.56 -6.91
C LEU A 672 -18.02 -5.98 -6.34
N SER A 673 -17.37 -6.17 -5.18
CA SER A 673 -17.39 -7.42 -4.41
C SER A 673 -18.40 -7.42 -3.24
N GLY A 674 -19.27 -6.41 -3.14
CA GLY A 674 -20.31 -6.30 -2.11
C GLY A 674 -19.80 -6.08 -0.68
N ARG A 675 -18.51 -5.77 -0.52
CA ARG A 675 -17.83 -5.63 0.79
C ARG A 675 -18.14 -4.30 1.49
N ILE A 676 -18.50 -3.27 0.72
CA ILE A 676 -19.03 -2.00 1.23
C ILE A 676 -20.32 -1.64 0.52
N THR A 677 -21.24 -0.95 1.21
CA THR A 677 -22.49 -0.48 0.59
C THR A 677 -22.21 0.64 -0.42
N GLU A 678 -23.09 0.83 -1.41
CA GLU A 678 -23.03 1.97 -2.34
C GLU A 678 -22.97 3.31 -1.59
N GLN A 679 -23.71 3.44 -0.48
CA GLN A 679 -23.71 4.64 0.35
C GLN A 679 -22.38 4.84 1.08
N THR A 680 -21.74 3.77 1.58
CA THR A 680 -20.41 3.79 2.20
C THR A 680 -19.34 4.16 1.17
N TYR A 681 -19.38 3.52 0.00
CA TYR A 681 -18.52 3.83 -1.15
C TYR A 681 -18.63 5.29 -1.56
N LEU A 682 -19.87 5.79 -1.78
CA LEU A 682 -20.11 7.17 -2.19
C LEU A 682 -19.76 8.20 -1.10
N ALA A 683 -19.64 7.79 0.18
CA ALA A 683 -19.15 8.65 1.25
C ALA A 683 -17.62 8.69 1.27
N LEU A 684 -16.96 7.53 1.31
CA LEU A 684 -15.49 7.42 1.32
C LEU A 684 -14.86 8.03 0.05
N ARG A 685 -15.48 7.82 -1.12
CA ARG A 685 -15.03 8.42 -2.38
C ARG A 685 -15.20 9.94 -2.38
N ARG A 686 -16.25 10.48 -1.76
CA ARG A 686 -16.40 11.94 -1.57
C ARG A 686 -15.36 12.50 -0.62
N GLU A 687 -15.09 11.82 0.50
CA GLU A 687 -14.03 12.22 1.45
C GLU A 687 -12.65 12.27 0.75
N GLN A 688 -12.30 11.23 -0.03
CA GLN A 688 -11.06 11.20 -0.81
C GLN A 688 -11.04 12.23 -1.97
N GLU A 689 -12.14 12.40 -2.70
CA GLU A 689 -12.24 13.42 -3.77
C GLU A 689 -12.14 14.84 -3.20
N GLU A 690 -12.71 15.12 -2.02
CA GLU A 690 -12.64 16.43 -1.37
C GLU A 690 -11.26 16.70 -0.73
N GLU A 691 -10.64 15.71 -0.10
CA GLU A 691 -9.26 15.78 0.41
C GLU A 691 -8.27 16.06 -0.73
N LEU A 692 -8.30 15.24 -1.79
CA LEU A 692 -7.44 15.37 -2.97
C LEU A 692 -7.69 16.69 -3.73
N ARG A 693 -8.95 17.13 -3.83
CA ARG A 693 -9.32 18.44 -4.43
C ARG A 693 -8.81 19.61 -3.61
N THR A 694 -8.89 19.54 -2.28
CA THR A 694 -8.38 20.58 -1.37
C THR A 694 -6.86 20.66 -1.48
N GLN A 695 -6.18 19.52 -1.46
CA GLN A 695 -4.72 19.43 -1.61
C GLN A 695 -4.24 19.92 -2.99
N ARG A 696 -4.96 19.63 -4.08
CA ARG A 696 -4.73 20.21 -5.41
C ARG A 696 -4.91 21.73 -5.42
N GLN A 697 -5.96 22.27 -4.79
CA GLN A 697 -6.20 23.71 -4.71
C GLN A 697 -5.11 24.42 -3.90
N ILE A 698 -4.74 23.90 -2.73
CA ILE A 698 -3.62 24.39 -1.90
C ILE A 698 -2.32 24.40 -2.73
N THR A 699 -2.01 23.32 -3.44
CA THR A 699 -0.81 23.20 -4.28
C THR A 699 -0.79 24.26 -5.39
N ALA A 700 -1.88 24.38 -6.17
CA ALA A 700 -1.98 25.35 -7.26
C ALA A 700 -1.94 26.81 -6.76
N LEU A 701 -2.50 27.11 -5.57
CA LEU A 701 -2.40 28.42 -4.94
C LEU A 701 -0.97 28.73 -4.49
N ARG A 702 -0.28 27.78 -3.84
CA ARG A 702 1.13 27.92 -3.44
C ARG A 702 2.08 28.02 -4.64
N GLU A 703 1.78 27.37 -5.77
CA GLU A 703 2.50 27.59 -7.04
C GLU A 703 2.24 28.97 -7.61
N ARG A 704 0.97 29.40 -7.71
CA ARG A 704 0.63 30.75 -8.20
C ARG A 704 1.29 31.84 -7.35
N LEU A 705 1.31 31.70 -6.02
CA LEU A 705 1.94 32.64 -5.08
C LEU A 705 3.47 32.71 -5.20
N ARG A 706 4.13 31.75 -5.85
CA ARG A 706 5.57 31.82 -6.19
C ARG A 706 5.87 32.70 -7.40
N ASP A 707 4.86 33.11 -8.18
CA ASP A 707 5.03 34.04 -9.31
C ASP A 707 5.37 35.47 -8.81
N SER A 708 6.58 35.92 -9.12
CA SER A 708 7.09 37.26 -8.75
C SER A 708 6.47 38.40 -9.57
N SER A 709 5.70 38.10 -10.62
CA SER A 709 4.97 39.09 -11.43
C SER A 709 3.55 39.37 -10.93
N LEU A 710 3.07 38.65 -9.91
CA LEU A 710 1.75 38.88 -9.28
C LEU A 710 1.58 40.30 -8.75
N GLU A 711 0.47 40.96 -9.11
CA GLU A 711 0.06 42.21 -8.48
C GLU A 711 -0.23 42.00 -6.98
N GLN A 712 0.08 43.01 -6.17
CA GLN A 712 0.05 42.90 -4.70
C GLN A 712 -1.36 42.58 -4.16
N GLU A 713 -2.42 43.02 -4.83
CA GLU A 713 -3.80 42.76 -4.42
C GLU A 713 -4.31 41.39 -4.89
N GLU A 714 -3.88 40.90 -6.06
CA GLU A 714 -4.11 39.51 -6.48
C GLU A 714 -3.39 38.55 -5.51
N ARG A 715 -2.14 38.84 -5.15
CA ARG A 715 -1.35 38.11 -4.16
C ARG A 715 -2.04 38.03 -2.79
N LYS A 716 -2.59 39.12 -2.26
CA LYS A 716 -3.39 39.10 -1.01
C LYS A 716 -4.63 38.22 -1.14
N LYS A 717 -5.36 38.31 -2.26
CA LYS A 717 -6.59 37.54 -2.48
C LYS A 717 -6.31 36.04 -2.61
N LEU A 718 -5.23 35.66 -3.27
CA LEU A 718 -4.75 34.28 -3.37
C LEU A 718 -4.26 33.75 -2.02
N GLN A 719 -3.48 34.54 -1.27
CA GLN A 719 -3.04 34.18 0.08
C GLN A 719 -4.25 33.94 0.99
N ARG A 720 -5.20 34.88 1.07
CA ARG A 720 -6.41 34.70 1.86
C ARG A 720 -7.17 33.43 1.47
N ARG A 721 -7.25 33.07 0.18
CA ARG A 721 -7.95 31.85 -0.24
C ARG A 721 -7.17 30.58 0.09
N LEU A 722 -5.84 30.66 0.14
CA LEU A 722 -4.99 29.61 0.68
C LEU A 722 -5.23 29.44 2.18
N ASP A 723 -5.21 30.54 2.95
CA ASP A 723 -5.47 30.55 4.40
C ASP A 723 -6.86 29.95 4.72
N GLU A 724 -7.91 30.30 3.96
CA GLU A 724 -9.25 29.73 4.09
C GLU A 724 -9.28 28.20 3.88
N LEU A 725 -8.53 27.69 2.89
CA LEU A 725 -8.44 26.25 2.59
C LEU A 725 -7.55 25.46 3.57
N GLU A 726 -6.45 26.05 4.04
CA GLU A 726 -5.54 25.46 5.03
C GLU A 726 -6.19 25.38 6.43
N LEU A 727 -7.15 26.26 6.73
CA LEU A 727 -7.93 26.25 7.97
C LEU A 727 -9.25 25.46 7.88
N GLY A 728 -9.67 25.01 6.69
CA GLY A 728 -10.91 24.27 6.47
C GLY A 728 -12.20 25.09 6.62
N ILE A 729 -12.22 26.32 6.08
CA ILE A 729 -13.30 27.32 6.25
C ILE A 729 -14.06 27.62 4.93
#